data_AF-A0A421JUF4-F1
#
_entry.id   AF-A0A421JUF4-F1
#
_cell.length_a   1.000
_cell.length_b   1.000
_cell.length_c   1.000
_cell.angle_alpha   90.00
_cell.angle_beta   90.00
_cell.angle_gamma   90.00
#
_symmetry.space_group_name_H-M   'P 1'
#
loop_
_entity.id
_entity.type
_entity.pdbx_description
1 polymer ?
#
loop_
_entity_poly.entity_id
_entity_poly.type
_entity_poly.pdbx_seq_one_letter_code
_entity_poly.pdbx_strand_id
1 'polypeptide(L)'
;MSERTLEREEPNYFGAGPALLPTSVLQQAAYDLITYQGDNIGIGEISHRSKPAIKVIDDTKANLTKLYNIPDTHEVFFMQGGGTTGFSSIAYNLFANYAATKGKKGKAAYAITGSWSKKSAEEAERLGFDVDIVVNTKSEKYGTIPPYSQWKPIDKETTAYLYVCDNETVHGVEFKDIPDSSYLPEGVELVADMSSNILSKQIDVSKYGLIMAGAQKNIGLAGLTIYIIKKSLLEQASDETLKQLNIPIVPIAFHYPTVVKNNSAYNTIPIFTCHILKLVTDKLIEQGGVPTIEKINQEKAKILYEALQAYPGFYKLPVTNPKVRSNMNVVFTLPNEDLEAKFIKQAGEKKLAGLKGHRSVGGMRASIYNAVTLDNHGKSTLSDRLLELTGVIQPGSNAQVLDKLDVERERGITVKAQTVSMIYNMNNQDYLLHLVDTPGHVDFRAEVSRSYASCGGALLLVDASQGVQAQTVANFYLAYSMGLKLIPIINKIDLDSADIPRAMDQVEGTFELPREDCISVSAKTGLNVEQIIPKVIESIPSPVGNVNNPLKALLVDSWHDTYVGVVMLVFVVDGKLKKGMKILSAHSNSVYDVKEVGIMYPDRMPMDEIKAGQVAYIIPGMKNPREALVGDTFFQAGKSQGLEPLPGFEEPKPMVFVGAFPAEGVEFKVMDDQMQNLVLNDRSVHLEKETSNALGLGWRLGFLGSLHASVFKERLEKEYGAKIILTAPTVPYKVVYKDGREEIVSNPDQFPDVSQRAKVDCLMEPYVEAIMTLPGEFLGNVLTLCLNHRGIQTSLEYLNTGQVLLKFEIPTAELVEDFFGGLKGCTKGYASLDYEEIGYKKSDIVKMELCINGIPQDALTTIVHRDNAQAKGKEYVTRFKKYLRIQLFEVAIQAKVGGKVVARESIKARRKDVTQKLHASDISRYKKLLERQKEGKKQMKAEGRVSIGNDAYQAFLRRD
;
A
#
# COMPACT_ATOMS: atom_id res chain seq x y z
N MET A 1 -22.60 -6.68 -5.19
CA MET A 1 -21.20 -6.74 -5.68
C MET A 1 -20.28 -6.73 -4.44
N SER A 2 -19.01 -7.17 -4.50
CA SER A 2 -18.12 -7.01 -3.33
C SER A 2 -18.19 -5.52 -3.00
N GLU A 3 -18.08 -5.12 -1.73
CA GLU A 3 -17.87 -3.70 -1.48
C GLU A 3 -16.63 -3.32 -2.27
N ARG A 4 -16.85 -2.51 -3.30
CA ARG A 4 -15.78 -2.07 -4.18
C ARG A 4 -15.28 -0.81 -3.54
N THR A 5 -14.24 -0.93 -2.72
CA THR A 5 -13.50 0.22 -2.25
C THR A 5 -12.63 0.77 -3.39
N LEU A 6 -12.35 2.07 -3.34
CA LEU A 6 -11.32 2.70 -4.17
C LEU A 6 -9.93 2.59 -3.53
N GLU A 7 -9.84 2.08 -2.29
CA GLU A 7 -8.58 1.74 -1.66
C GLU A 7 -7.96 0.50 -2.30
N ARG A 8 -6.66 0.56 -2.57
CA ARG A 8 -5.90 -0.50 -3.21
C ARG A 8 -4.47 -0.50 -2.68
N GLU A 9 -4.07 -1.57 -2.01
CA GLU A 9 -2.65 -1.85 -1.72
C GLU A 9 -1.87 -1.81 -3.04
N GLU A 10 -0.76 -1.07 -3.10
CA GLU A 10 0.02 -0.97 -4.34
C GLU A 10 0.55 -2.36 -4.75
N PRO A 11 0.13 -2.90 -5.90
CA PRO A 11 0.40 -4.28 -6.22
C PRO A 11 1.79 -4.45 -6.85
N ASN A 12 2.52 -5.48 -6.45
CA ASN A 12 3.81 -5.86 -7.05
C ASN A 12 3.60 -6.60 -8.38
N TYR A 13 3.19 -5.87 -9.42
CA TYR A 13 2.90 -6.41 -10.76
C TYR A 13 3.91 -5.95 -11.81
N PHE A 14 4.75 -6.86 -12.28
CA PHE A 14 5.89 -6.62 -13.17
C PHE A 14 5.60 -6.84 -14.67
N GLY A 15 4.33 -6.84 -15.07
CA GLY A 15 3.95 -7.03 -16.47
C GLY A 15 4.27 -5.82 -17.34
N ALA A 16 4.59 -6.03 -18.63
CA ALA A 16 4.88 -4.93 -19.56
C ALA A 16 3.65 -4.22 -20.13
N GLY A 17 2.53 -4.21 -19.42
CA GLY A 17 1.34 -3.48 -19.84
C GLY A 17 0.04 -4.31 -19.81
N PRO A 18 -1.12 -3.64 -19.64
CA PRO A 18 -1.27 -2.20 -19.39
C PRO A 18 -0.59 -1.74 -18.09
N ALA A 19 -0.10 -0.49 -18.08
CA ALA A 19 0.73 0.06 -17.02
C ALA A 19 0.02 -0.08 -15.67
N LEU A 20 0.77 -0.47 -14.64
CA LEU A 20 0.27 -0.29 -13.29
C LEU A 20 0.25 1.21 -13.01
N LEU A 21 -0.91 1.79 -12.71
CA LEU A 21 -1.04 3.21 -12.41
C LEU A 21 -1.04 3.43 -10.91
N PRO A 22 -0.53 4.56 -10.40
CA PRO A 22 -0.56 4.87 -8.97
C PRO A 22 -1.99 4.84 -8.42
N THR A 23 -2.20 4.30 -7.21
CA THR A 23 -3.52 4.19 -6.58
C THR A 23 -4.22 5.55 -6.49
N SER A 24 -3.49 6.62 -6.13
CA SER A 24 -4.05 7.97 -6.06
C SER A 24 -4.62 8.48 -7.39
N VAL A 25 -3.98 8.14 -8.51
CA VAL A 25 -4.46 8.49 -9.86
C VAL A 25 -5.74 7.72 -10.18
N LEU A 26 -5.79 6.44 -9.84
CA LEU A 26 -6.97 5.61 -10.08
C LEU A 26 -8.17 6.02 -9.24
N GLN A 27 -7.93 6.41 -7.99
CA GLN A 27 -8.97 6.95 -7.11
C GLN A 27 -9.58 8.21 -7.70
N GLN A 28 -8.75 9.19 -8.06
CA GLN A 28 -9.23 10.43 -8.68
C GLN A 28 -9.96 10.15 -10.00
N ALA A 29 -9.40 9.30 -10.87
CA ALA A 29 -10.03 8.91 -12.12
C ALA A 29 -11.39 8.20 -11.90
N ALA A 30 -11.53 7.40 -10.85
CA ALA A 30 -12.80 6.75 -10.53
C ALA A 30 -13.88 7.76 -10.10
N TYR A 31 -13.52 8.79 -9.32
CA TYR A 31 -14.42 9.89 -9.00
C TYR A 31 -14.82 10.67 -10.27
N ASP A 32 -13.83 11.05 -11.08
CA ASP A 32 -14.04 11.82 -12.30
C ASP A 32 -14.87 11.04 -13.35
N LEU A 33 -14.80 9.70 -13.33
CA LEU A 33 -15.61 8.83 -14.18
C LEU A 33 -17.10 8.90 -13.83
N ILE A 34 -17.44 9.18 -12.58
CA ILE A 34 -18.83 9.29 -12.11
C ILE A 34 -19.31 10.74 -12.16
N THR A 35 -18.46 11.69 -11.79
CA THR A 35 -18.81 13.12 -11.78
C THR A 35 -17.57 13.95 -12.03
N TYR A 36 -17.59 14.75 -13.10
CA TYR A 36 -16.52 15.66 -13.48
C TYR A 36 -17.01 17.11 -13.44
N GLN A 37 -16.30 17.99 -12.73
CA GLN A 37 -16.61 19.43 -12.60
C GLN A 37 -17.99 19.79 -12.00
N GLY A 38 -18.67 18.85 -11.33
CA GLY A 38 -19.89 19.13 -10.56
C GLY A 38 -21.22 19.02 -11.34
N ASP A 39 -21.20 18.65 -12.62
CA ASP A 39 -22.39 18.62 -13.48
C ASP A 39 -23.20 17.30 -13.42
N ASN A 40 -22.95 16.42 -12.44
CA ASN A 40 -23.51 15.05 -12.38
C ASN A 40 -23.32 14.24 -13.69
N ILE A 41 -22.29 14.57 -14.48
CA ILE A 41 -21.89 13.87 -15.70
C ILE A 41 -20.43 13.44 -15.53
N GLY A 42 -20.12 12.18 -15.85
CA GLY A 42 -18.76 11.65 -15.80
C GLY A 42 -17.89 12.11 -16.96
N ILE A 43 -16.57 12.16 -16.76
CA ILE A 43 -15.59 12.46 -17.83
C ILE A 43 -15.67 11.46 -19.00
N GLY A 44 -16.17 10.24 -18.76
CA GLY A 44 -16.41 9.25 -19.81
C GLY A 44 -17.64 9.52 -20.68
N GLU A 45 -18.54 10.40 -20.22
CA GLU A 45 -19.83 10.70 -20.85
C GLU A 45 -19.82 12.02 -21.63
N ILE A 46 -18.82 12.88 -21.40
CA ILE A 46 -18.69 14.15 -22.13
C ILE A 46 -18.26 13.91 -23.58
N SER A 47 -18.77 14.77 -24.48
CA SER A 47 -18.32 14.76 -25.88
C SER A 47 -16.83 15.10 -25.96
N HIS A 48 -16.07 14.32 -26.76
CA HIS A 48 -14.66 14.60 -27.09
C HIS A 48 -14.42 15.94 -27.78
N ARG A 49 -15.47 16.64 -28.21
CA ARG A 49 -15.43 17.99 -28.80
C ARG A 49 -15.94 19.07 -27.86
N SER A 50 -16.36 18.71 -26.65
CA SER A 50 -16.81 19.66 -25.65
C SER A 50 -15.64 20.49 -25.09
N LYS A 51 -15.94 21.69 -24.57
CA LYS A 51 -14.92 22.54 -23.93
C LYS A 51 -14.17 21.82 -22.80
N PRO A 52 -14.83 21.04 -21.90
CA PRO A 52 -14.12 20.29 -20.86
C PRO A 52 -13.18 19.22 -21.42
N ALA A 53 -13.59 18.50 -22.47
CA ALA A 53 -12.73 17.50 -23.12
C ALA A 53 -11.52 18.13 -23.81
N ILE A 54 -11.71 19.25 -24.50
CA ILE A 54 -10.63 20.03 -25.12
C ILE A 54 -9.65 20.51 -24.05
N LYS A 55 -10.15 20.99 -22.91
CA LYS A 55 -9.30 21.38 -21.78
C LYS A 55 -8.43 20.22 -21.28
N VAL A 56 -8.98 19.01 -21.17
CA VAL A 56 -8.19 17.82 -20.78
C VAL A 56 -7.07 17.55 -21.79
N ILE A 57 -7.36 17.63 -23.09
CA ILE A 57 -6.36 17.47 -24.15
C ILE A 57 -5.25 18.52 -24.01
N ASP A 58 -5.62 19.79 -23.87
CA ASP A 58 -4.69 20.92 -23.81
C ASP A 58 -3.84 20.88 -22.54
N ASP A 59 -4.44 20.57 -21.38
CA ASP A 59 -3.72 20.38 -20.12
C ASP A 59 -2.71 19.22 -20.24
N THR A 60 -3.11 18.11 -20.87
CA THR A 60 -2.21 16.96 -21.10
C THR A 60 -1.03 17.35 -22.00
N LYS A 61 -1.29 18.08 -23.09
CA LYS A 61 -0.24 18.60 -23.98
C LYS A 61 0.71 19.52 -23.22
N ALA A 62 0.18 20.46 -22.44
CA ALA A 62 0.98 21.39 -21.65
C ALA A 62 1.89 20.65 -20.64
N ASN A 63 1.37 19.62 -19.97
CA ASN A 63 2.16 18.80 -19.07
C ASN A 63 3.30 18.06 -19.78
N LEU A 64 3.03 17.45 -20.94
CA LEU A 64 4.05 16.80 -21.75
C LEU A 64 5.12 17.79 -22.22
N THR A 65 4.70 18.97 -22.68
CA THR A 65 5.61 20.06 -23.06
C THR A 65 6.50 20.48 -21.90
N LYS A 66 5.93 20.63 -20.70
CA LYS A 66 6.70 20.98 -19.49
C LYS A 66 7.68 19.89 -19.09
N LEU A 67 7.25 18.62 -19.09
CA LEU A 67 8.06 17.49 -18.63
C LEU A 67 9.26 17.19 -19.54
N TYR A 68 9.12 17.39 -20.85
CA TYR A 68 10.16 17.12 -21.84
C TYR A 68 10.78 18.36 -22.47
N ASN A 69 10.40 19.55 -22.01
CA ASN A 69 10.86 20.81 -22.58
C ASN A 69 10.70 20.83 -24.11
N ILE A 70 9.50 20.47 -24.58
CA ILE A 70 9.20 20.31 -26.01
C ILE A 70 9.30 21.68 -26.69
N PRO A 71 10.16 21.85 -27.72
CA PRO A 71 10.33 23.14 -28.38
C PRO A 71 9.12 23.51 -29.25
N ASP A 72 8.94 24.81 -29.50
CA ASP A 72 7.85 25.33 -30.35
C ASP A 72 7.89 24.83 -31.80
N THR A 73 9.03 24.28 -32.24
CA THR A 73 9.18 23.61 -33.54
C THR A 73 8.38 22.31 -33.63
N HIS A 74 7.89 21.79 -32.51
CA HIS A 74 7.18 20.52 -32.42
C HIS A 74 5.73 20.70 -31.98
N GLU A 75 4.91 19.71 -32.31
CA GLU A 75 3.50 19.61 -31.94
C GLU A 75 3.27 18.29 -31.19
N VAL A 76 2.50 18.37 -30.11
CA VAL A 76 2.04 17.19 -29.36
C VAL A 76 0.62 16.88 -29.79
N PHE A 77 0.32 15.64 -30.16
CA PHE A 77 -1.05 15.21 -30.45
C PHE A 77 -1.27 13.75 -30.09
N PHE A 78 -2.54 13.36 -30.04
CA PHE A 78 -2.94 12.01 -29.62
C PHE A 78 -3.72 11.31 -30.73
N MET A 79 -3.54 10.00 -30.85
CA MET A 79 -4.36 9.14 -31.69
C MET A 79 -4.81 7.90 -30.94
N GLN A 80 -5.95 7.34 -31.37
CA GLN A 80 -6.44 6.08 -30.87
C GLN A 80 -5.57 4.91 -31.35
N GLY A 81 -5.34 3.93 -30.48
CA GLY A 81 -4.60 2.71 -30.79
C GLY A 81 -3.37 2.50 -29.91
N GLY A 82 -2.41 1.73 -30.41
CA GLY A 82 -1.13 1.46 -29.75
C GLY A 82 0.00 1.36 -30.77
N GLY A 83 1.16 0.81 -30.36
CA GLY A 83 2.37 0.78 -31.20
C GLY A 83 2.17 0.24 -32.63
N THR A 84 1.38 -0.83 -32.81
CA THR A 84 1.10 -1.38 -34.15
C THR A 84 0.40 -0.37 -35.07
N THR A 85 -0.54 0.41 -34.55
CA THR A 85 -1.19 1.50 -35.30
C THR A 85 -0.16 2.57 -35.67
N GLY A 86 0.74 2.89 -34.73
CA GLY A 86 1.86 3.80 -34.96
C GLY A 86 2.80 3.35 -36.06
N PHE A 87 3.09 2.04 -36.18
CA PHE A 87 3.96 1.53 -37.25
C PHE A 87 3.41 1.86 -38.64
N SER A 88 2.11 1.62 -38.86
CA SER A 88 1.47 1.96 -40.12
C SER A 88 1.38 3.48 -40.31
N SER A 89 0.97 4.25 -39.30
CA SER A 89 0.76 5.69 -39.43
C SER A 89 2.06 6.45 -39.71
N ILE A 90 3.18 6.05 -39.11
CA ILE A 90 4.50 6.61 -39.35
C ILE A 90 4.88 6.46 -40.82
N ALA A 91 4.79 5.23 -41.35
CA ALA A 91 5.17 4.94 -42.73
C ALA A 91 4.36 5.78 -43.73
N TYR A 92 3.03 5.79 -43.60
CA TYR A 92 2.16 6.58 -44.48
C TYR A 92 2.50 8.08 -44.48
N ASN A 93 2.57 8.71 -43.30
CA ASN A 93 2.73 10.16 -43.22
C ASN A 93 4.14 10.63 -43.55
N LEU A 94 5.18 9.87 -43.19
CA LEU A 94 6.55 10.31 -43.46
C LEU A 94 6.96 10.10 -44.92
N PHE A 95 6.46 9.06 -45.60
CA PHE A 95 6.65 8.94 -47.05
C PHE A 95 5.91 10.03 -47.81
N ALA A 96 4.70 10.39 -47.39
CA ALA A 96 3.94 11.44 -48.04
C ALA A 96 4.51 12.86 -47.77
N ASN A 97 5.13 13.09 -46.61
CA ASN A 97 5.95 14.29 -46.37
C ASN A 97 7.23 14.30 -47.22
N TYR A 98 7.95 13.17 -47.29
CA TYR A 98 9.16 13.07 -48.10
C TYR A 98 8.88 13.31 -49.60
N ALA A 99 7.76 12.80 -50.10
CA ALA A 99 7.30 13.07 -51.46
C ALA A 99 7.02 14.56 -51.71
N ALA A 100 6.45 15.26 -50.72
CA ALA A 100 6.18 16.70 -50.84
C ALA A 100 7.49 17.50 -50.97
N THR A 101 8.50 17.12 -50.19
CA THR A 101 9.76 17.87 -50.07
C THR A 101 10.79 17.49 -51.15
N LYS A 102 10.81 16.23 -51.61
CA LYS A 102 11.82 15.69 -52.53
C LYS A 102 11.27 15.26 -53.89
N GLY A 103 9.95 15.25 -54.08
CA GLY A 103 9.31 14.88 -55.35
C GLY A 103 9.52 13.41 -55.76
N LYS A 104 9.85 12.52 -54.82
CA LYS A 104 10.12 11.10 -55.06
C LYS A 104 9.76 10.23 -53.85
N LYS A 105 9.69 8.92 -54.02
CA LYS A 105 9.24 7.96 -52.98
C LYS A 105 10.20 7.82 -51.79
N GLY A 106 11.50 7.73 -52.04
CA GLY A 106 12.50 7.45 -50.99
C GLY A 106 12.38 6.05 -50.37
N LYS A 107 13.10 5.84 -49.26
CA LYS A 107 13.13 4.59 -48.47
C LYS A 107 13.15 4.89 -46.98
N ALA A 108 12.61 4.03 -46.15
CA ALA A 108 12.71 4.14 -44.70
C ALA A 108 13.84 3.26 -44.15
N ALA A 109 14.76 3.86 -43.40
CA ALA A 109 15.83 3.14 -42.72
C ALA A 109 15.34 2.60 -41.37
N TYR A 110 15.63 1.34 -41.05
CA TYR A 110 15.23 0.70 -39.80
C TYR A 110 16.44 0.07 -39.08
N ALA A 111 16.58 0.37 -37.79
CA ALA A 111 17.48 -0.33 -36.90
C ALA A 111 16.74 -1.47 -36.19
N ILE A 112 16.98 -2.72 -36.63
CA ILE A 112 16.36 -3.91 -36.02
C ILE A 112 17.21 -4.36 -34.82
N THR A 113 16.88 -3.83 -33.65
CA THR A 113 17.47 -4.18 -32.36
C THR A 113 16.60 -5.10 -31.52
N GLY A 114 15.42 -5.49 -32.01
CA GLY A 114 14.53 -6.39 -31.30
C GLY A 114 13.25 -6.76 -32.05
N SER A 115 12.22 -7.11 -31.29
CA SER A 115 10.97 -7.64 -31.86
C SER A 115 10.05 -6.53 -32.37
N TRP A 116 10.04 -5.36 -31.74
CA TRP A 116 9.14 -4.27 -32.12
C TRP A 116 9.67 -3.51 -33.33
N SER A 117 10.98 -3.21 -33.35
CA SER A 117 11.66 -2.65 -34.53
C SER A 117 11.50 -3.55 -35.77
N LYS A 118 11.66 -4.87 -35.61
CA LYS A 118 11.41 -5.85 -36.69
C LYS A 118 9.98 -5.77 -37.22
N LYS A 119 8.98 -5.77 -36.33
CA LYS A 119 7.57 -5.69 -36.73
C LYS A 119 7.23 -4.38 -37.44
N SER A 120 7.84 -3.27 -37.02
CA SER A 120 7.63 -1.98 -37.67
C SER A 120 8.18 -1.99 -39.10
N ALA A 121 9.37 -2.55 -39.31
CA ALA A 121 9.96 -2.73 -40.64
C ALA A 121 9.10 -3.65 -41.53
N GLU A 122 8.68 -4.81 -41.00
CA GLU A 122 7.81 -5.76 -41.71
C GLU A 122 6.45 -5.13 -42.06
N GLU A 123 5.90 -4.28 -41.21
CA GLU A 123 4.65 -3.58 -41.47
C GLU A 123 4.80 -2.55 -42.60
N ALA A 124 5.89 -1.77 -42.61
CA ALA A 124 6.17 -0.83 -43.70
C ALA A 124 6.32 -1.57 -45.05
N GLU A 125 7.06 -2.68 -45.07
CA GLU A 125 7.23 -3.51 -46.26
C GLU A 125 5.90 -4.12 -46.72
N ARG A 126 5.10 -4.66 -45.78
CA ARG A 126 3.76 -5.21 -46.05
C ARG A 126 2.81 -4.18 -46.67
N LEU A 127 2.96 -2.90 -46.32
CA LEU A 127 2.16 -1.80 -46.86
C LEU A 127 2.66 -1.28 -48.22
N GLY A 128 3.78 -1.80 -48.75
CA GLY A 128 4.33 -1.42 -50.06
C GLY A 128 5.36 -0.29 -50.02
N PHE A 129 5.89 0.05 -48.85
CA PHE A 129 6.97 1.02 -48.70
C PHE A 129 8.33 0.35 -48.85
N ASP A 130 9.30 1.10 -49.39
CA ASP A 130 10.67 0.61 -49.56
C ASP A 130 11.43 0.73 -48.23
N VAL A 131 11.95 -0.38 -47.72
CA VAL A 131 12.63 -0.48 -46.43
C VAL A 131 14.11 -0.77 -46.63
N ASP A 132 14.96 -0.10 -45.86
CA ASP A 132 16.38 -0.39 -45.76
C ASP A 132 16.74 -0.75 -44.31
N ILE A 133 17.39 -1.89 -44.11
CA ILE A 133 17.80 -2.35 -42.77
C ILE A 133 19.23 -1.91 -42.53
N VAL A 134 19.42 -0.89 -41.68
CA VAL A 134 20.76 -0.32 -41.42
C VAL A 134 21.55 -1.13 -40.41
N VAL A 135 20.87 -1.82 -39.52
CA VAL A 135 21.45 -2.78 -38.57
C VAL A 135 20.41 -3.85 -38.24
N ASN A 136 20.86 -5.09 -38.07
CA ASN A 136 20.01 -6.21 -37.64
C ASN A 136 20.77 -7.10 -36.66
N THR A 137 20.37 -7.06 -35.39
CA THR A 137 21.06 -7.77 -34.30
C THR A 137 20.45 -9.12 -33.96
N LYS A 138 19.68 -9.70 -34.90
CA LYS A 138 19.02 -11.00 -34.71
C LYS A 138 20.04 -12.13 -34.51
N SER A 139 21.21 -12.06 -35.15
CA SER A 139 22.31 -13.03 -34.97
C SER A 139 22.82 -13.08 -33.53
N GLU A 140 22.85 -11.93 -32.86
CA GLU A 140 23.25 -11.77 -31.46
C GLU A 140 22.05 -11.94 -30.50
N LYS A 141 20.95 -12.54 -30.99
CA LYS A 141 19.69 -12.73 -30.26
C LYS A 141 19.14 -11.43 -29.65
N TYR A 142 19.40 -10.30 -30.30
CA TYR A 142 18.98 -8.98 -29.84
C TYR A 142 19.55 -8.60 -28.46
N GLY A 143 20.73 -9.10 -28.10
CA GLY A 143 21.38 -8.84 -26.80
C GLY A 143 22.36 -7.66 -26.77
N THR A 144 22.51 -6.93 -27.88
CA THR A 144 23.47 -5.82 -28.02
C THR A 144 22.99 -4.78 -29.05
N ILE A 145 23.56 -3.57 -29.00
CA ILE A 145 23.47 -2.57 -30.06
C ILE A 145 24.92 -2.27 -30.49
N PRO A 146 25.32 -2.54 -31.74
CA PRO A 146 26.67 -2.24 -32.20
C PRO A 146 26.85 -0.72 -32.37
N PRO A 147 28.08 -0.20 -32.26
CA PRO A 147 28.38 1.21 -32.52
C PRO A 147 27.91 1.65 -33.91
N TYR A 148 27.47 2.92 -34.05
CA TYR A 148 26.94 3.47 -35.31
C TYR A 148 27.92 3.37 -36.49
N SER A 149 29.24 3.32 -36.24
CA SER A 149 30.27 3.10 -37.27
C SER A 149 30.19 1.75 -37.98
N GLN A 150 29.48 0.77 -37.40
CA GLN A 150 29.26 -0.56 -37.99
C GLN A 150 27.92 -0.67 -38.73
N TRP A 151 27.08 0.36 -38.67
CA TRP A 151 25.78 0.36 -39.33
C TRP A 151 25.96 0.69 -40.80
N LYS A 152 25.02 0.21 -41.63
CA LYS A 152 25.01 0.56 -43.06
C LYS A 152 24.83 2.08 -43.21
N PRO A 153 25.66 2.77 -44.02
CA PRO A 153 25.53 4.21 -44.21
C PRO A 153 24.17 4.63 -44.74
N ILE A 154 23.69 5.79 -44.27
CA ILE A 154 22.43 6.40 -44.69
C ILE A 154 22.68 7.37 -45.84
N ASP A 155 21.94 7.22 -46.93
CA ASP A 155 21.94 8.17 -48.04
C ASP A 155 20.86 9.24 -47.84
N LYS A 156 21.29 10.48 -47.61
CA LYS A 156 20.40 11.64 -47.39
C LYS A 156 19.45 11.93 -48.55
N GLU A 157 19.85 11.55 -49.78
CA GLU A 157 19.05 11.81 -50.97
C GLU A 157 18.01 10.73 -51.20
N THR A 158 18.09 9.57 -50.55
CA THR A 158 17.13 8.47 -50.78
C THR A 158 16.41 8.01 -49.52
N THR A 159 16.83 8.46 -48.33
CA THR A 159 16.25 8.06 -47.05
C THR A 159 15.24 9.08 -46.56
N ALA A 160 14.02 8.63 -46.27
CA ALA A 160 12.94 9.44 -45.72
C ALA A 160 13.10 9.68 -44.22
N TYR A 161 13.42 8.63 -43.46
CA TYR A 161 13.65 8.69 -42.02
C TYR A 161 14.45 7.48 -41.53
N LEU A 162 15.05 7.61 -40.34
CA LEU A 162 15.62 6.49 -39.57
C LEU A 162 14.69 6.14 -38.41
N TYR A 163 14.21 4.90 -38.37
CA TYR A 163 13.38 4.39 -37.28
C TYR A 163 14.20 3.56 -36.28
N VAL A 164 14.01 3.87 -35.00
CA VAL A 164 14.54 3.11 -33.86
C VAL A 164 13.41 2.78 -32.87
N CYS A 165 13.43 1.56 -32.32
CA CYS A 165 12.67 1.25 -31.10
C CYS A 165 13.59 1.52 -29.91
N ASP A 166 13.35 2.61 -29.19
CA ASP A 166 14.29 3.15 -28.21
C ASP A 166 14.47 2.21 -27.01
N ASN A 167 13.42 1.47 -26.64
CA ASN A 167 13.47 0.40 -25.63
C ASN A 167 12.67 -0.82 -26.08
N GLU A 168 13.37 -1.91 -26.40
CA GLU A 168 12.83 -3.18 -26.85
C GLU A 168 12.30 -4.01 -25.67
N THR A 169 11.03 -3.79 -25.33
CA THR A 169 10.37 -4.41 -24.14
C THR A 169 10.44 -5.94 -24.07
N VAL A 170 10.60 -6.62 -25.22
CA VAL A 170 10.68 -8.09 -25.28
C VAL A 170 12.07 -8.59 -24.87
N HIS A 171 13.12 -7.87 -25.27
CA HIS A 171 14.51 -8.31 -25.11
C HIS A 171 15.25 -7.56 -24.00
N GLY A 172 14.72 -6.42 -23.54
CA GLY A 172 15.34 -5.62 -22.48
C GLY A 172 16.53 -4.78 -22.97
N VAL A 173 16.56 -4.43 -24.26
CA VAL A 173 17.59 -3.60 -24.87
C VAL A 173 17.09 -2.16 -25.04
N GLU A 174 17.90 -1.21 -24.58
CA GLU A 174 17.57 0.22 -24.59
C GLU A 174 18.73 1.04 -25.17
N PHE A 175 18.40 1.97 -26.05
CA PHE A 175 19.33 3.00 -26.52
C PHE A 175 19.63 3.99 -25.39
N LYS A 176 20.91 4.22 -25.11
CA LYS A 176 21.36 5.21 -24.11
C LYS A 176 21.77 6.54 -24.75
N ASP A 177 22.06 6.49 -26.03
CA ASP A 177 22.47 7.59 -26.89
C ASP A 177 21.66 7.58 -28.19
N ILE A 178 21.75 8.69 -28.92
CA ILE A 178 21.18 8.84 -30.26
C ILE A 178 22.31 8.90 -31.29
N PRO A 179 22.04 8.56 -32.56
CA PRO A 179 23.04 8.74 -33.61
C PRO A 179 23.41 10.22 -33.74
N ASP A 180 24.70 10.50 -33.76
CA ASP A 180 25.22 11.85 -33.98
C ASP A 180 25.24 12.21 -35.48
N SER A 181 25.68 13.44 -35.80
CA SER A 181 25.78 13.93 -37.17
C SER A 181 26.85 13.21 -38.01
N SER A 182 27.72 12.41 -37.39
CA SER A 182 28.69 11.59 -38.13
C SER A 182 28.03 10.39 -38.80
N TYR A 183 26.91 9.91 -38.25
CA TYR A 183 26.14 8.79 -38.80
C TYR A 183 24.83 9.23 -39.46
N LEU A 184 24.03 10.06 -38.78
CA LEU A 184 22.72 10.51 -39.28
C LEU A 184 22.87 11.86 -40.01
N PRO A 185 22.77 11.89 -41.35
CA PRO A 185 22.97 13.12 -42.11
C PRO A 185 21.89 14.16 -41.81
N GLU A 186 22.27 15.44 -41.80
CA GLU A 186 21.31 16.54 -41.71
C GLU A 186 20.29 16.46 -42.86
N GLY A 187 19.00 16.55 -42.51
CA GLY A 187 17.88 16.39 -43.45
C GLY A 187 17.24 15.00 -43.47
N VAL A 188 17.80 14.01 -42.76
CA VAL A 188 17.12 12.73 -42.47
C VAL A 188 16.59 12.75 -41.04
N GLU A 189 15.29 12.54 -40.87
CA GLU A 189 14.64 12.65 -39.57
C GLU A 189 14.79 11.36 -38.73
N LEU A 190 15.09 11.52 -37.44
CA LEU A 190 15.08 10.42 -36.47
C LEU A 190 13.66 10.19 -35.93
N VAL A 191 13.20 8.95 -36.02
CA VAL A 191 11.89 8.49 -35.54
C VAL A 191 12.09 7.46 -34.44
N ALA A 192 11.54 7.73 -33.26
CA ALA A 192 11.69 6.85 -32.10
C ALA A 192 10.34 6.32 -31.59
N ASP A 193 10.23 4.99 -31.46
CA ASP A 193 9.21 4.37 -30.62
C ASP A 193 9.72 4.30 -29.18
N MET A 194 9.17 5.18 -28.33
CA MET A 194 9.46 5.30 -26.91
C MET A 194 8.33 4.73 -26.05
N SER A 195 7.47 3.87 -26.60
CA SER A 195 6.31 3.34 -25.87
C SER A 195 6.67 2.80 -24.49
N SER A 196 7.81 2.11 -24.35
CA SER A 196 8.18 1.46 -23.10
C SER A 196 9.17 2.22 -22.21
N ASN A 197 9.43 3.50 -22.50
CA ASN A 197 10.28 4.35 -21.68
C ASN A 197 9.98 5.87 -21.81
N ILE A 198 8.84 6.24 -22.42
CA ILE A 198 8.35 7.62 -22.45
C ILE A 198 8.22 8.17 -21.01
N LEU A 199 8.72 9.38 -20.77
CA LEU A 199 8.84 10.05 -19.47
C LEU A 199 9.67 9.31 -18.41
N SER A 200 10.48 8.31 -18.79
CA SER A 200 11.33 7.57 -17.84
C SER A 200 12.81 7.99 -17.85
N LYS A 201 13.25 8.68 -18.90
CA LYS A 201 14.59 9.26 -19.06
C LYS A 201 14.48 10.63 -19.73
N GLN A 202 15.43 11.52 -19.43
CA GLN A 202 15.56 12.79 -20.12
C GLN A 202 15.95 12.57 -21.59
N ILE A 203 15.39 13.39 -22.46
CA ILE A 203 15.68 13.39 -23.89
C ILE A 203 15.71 14.83 -24.41
N ASP A 204 16.53 15.07 -25.44
CA ASP A 204 16.45 16.29 -26.23
C ASP A 204 15.48 16.09 -27.39
N VAL A 205 14.25 16.57 -27.24
CA VAL A 205 13.17 16.43 -28.23
C VAL A 205 13.54 17.09 -29.57
N SER A 206 14.41 18.10 -29.57
CA SER A 206 14.81 18.81 -30.79
C SER A 206 15.55 17.92 -31.81
N LYS A 207 16.12 16.80 -31.34
CA LYS A 207 16.87 15.83 -32.15
C LYS A 207 15.98 14.81 -32.87
N TYR A 208 14.68 14.78 -32.55
CA TYR A 208 13.74 13.83 -33.14
C TYR A 208 12.82 14.55 -34.11
N GLY A 209 12.61 13.95 -35.28
CA GLY A 209 11.53 14.35 -36.17
C GLY A 209 10.17 13.88 -35.65
N LEU A 210 10.14 12.67 -35.08
CA LEU A 210 8.93 12.09 -34.52
C LEU A 210 9.22 11.16 -33.33
N ILE A 211 8.52 11.37 -32.23
CA ILE A 211 8.46 10.42 -31.11
C ILE A 211 7.05 9.85 -31.07
N MET A 212 6.93 8.52 -31.01
CA MET A 212 5.67 7.80 -30.84
C MET A 212 5.72 6.95 -29.58
N ALA A 213 4.67 7.02 -28.76
CA ALA A 213 4.60 6.23 -27.53
C ALA A 213 3.16 5.83 -27.19
N GLY A 214 2.91 4.52 -27.09
CA GLY A 214 1.67 4.00 -26.51
C GLY A 214 1.59 4.29 -25.01
N ALA A 215 0.60 5.07 -24.57
CA ALA A 215 0.48 5.50 -23.18
C ALA A 215 0.38 4.31 -22.20
N GLN A 216 -0.21 3.20 -22.65
CA GLN A 216 -0.53 2.01 -21.86
C GLN A 216 0.65 1.24 -21.28
N LYS A 217 1.88 1.62 -21.61
CA LYS A 217 3.07 0.91 -21.13
C LYS A 217 3.57 1.51 -19.82
N ASN A 218 3.68 2.83 -19.76
CA ASN A 218 4.31 3.52 -18.64
C ASN A 218 3.35 4.49 -17.92
N ILE A 219 2.59 5.30 -18.67
CA ILE A 219 2.00 6.54 -18.16
C ILE A 219 0.48 6.67 -18.34
N GLY A 220 -0.22 5.62 -18.78
CA GLY A 220 -1.66 5.68 -19.00
C GLY A 220 -2.33 4.33 -19.24
N LEU A 221 -3.57 4.38 -19.71
CA LEU A 221 -4.35 3.20 -20.10
C LEU A 221 -4.20 2.84 -21.59
N ALA A 222 -4.65 1.64 -21.94
CA ALA A 222 -4.77 1.17 -23.33
C ALA A 222 -5.69 2.06 -24.17
N GLY A 223 -5.31 2.23 -25.45
CA GLY A 223 -6.16 2.86 -26.45
C GLY A 223 -5.75 4.28 -26.85
N LEU A 224 -4.69 4.83 -26.27
CA LEU A 224 -4.16 6.16 -26.61
C LEU A 224 -2.66 6.09 -26.92
N THR A 225 -2.27 6.72 -28.02
CA THR A 225 -0.86 6.87 -28.43
C THR A 225 -0.52 8.35 -28.52
N ILE A 226 0.64 8.71 -27.95
CA ILE A 226 1.20 10.05 -27.92
C ILE A 226 2.13 10.19 -29.12
N TYR A 227 2.03 11.33 -29.80
CA TYR A 227 2.94 11.72 -30.87
C TYR A 227 3.52 13.10 -30.55
N ILE A 228 4.84 13.23 -30.66
CA ILE A 228 5.55 14.51 -30.61
C ILE A 228 6.26 14.65 -31.96
N ILE A 229 5.76 15.53 -32.82
CA ILE A 229 6.19 15.64 -34.22
C ILE A 229 6.75 17.02 -34.51
N LYS A 230 7.82 17.10 -35.29
CA LYS A 230 8.32 18.35 -35.85
C LYS A 230 7.30 18.93 -36.83
N LYS A 231 6.92 20.20 -36.68
CA LYS A 231 5.84 20.84 -37.46
C LYS A 231 6.08 20.81 -38.97
N SER A 232 7.33 20.80 -39.42
CA SER A 232 7.70 20.67 -40.84
C SER A 232 7.28 19.33 -41.46
N LEU A 233 7.02 18.29 -40.65
CA LEU A 233 6.58 16.98 -41.11
C LEU A 233 5.06 16.89 -41.30
N LEU A 234 4.32 17.96 -41.00
CA LEU A 234 2.89 18.08 -41.26
C LEU A 234 2.57 18.55 -42.70
N GLU A 235 3.58 18.93 -43.47
CA GLU A 235 3.40 19.15 -44.91
C GLU A 235 3.31 17.79 -45.63
N GLN A 236 2.33 17.62 -46.51
CA GLN A 236 2.04 16.33 -47.16
C GLN A 236 1.81 16.55 -48.65
N ALA A 237 2.25 15.60 -49.48
CA ALA A 237 2.01 15.64 -50.92
C ALA A 237 0.51 15.41 -51.23
N SER A 238 0.05 15.92 -52.38
CA SER A 238 -1.34 15.70 -52.80
C SER A 238 -1.59 14.22 -53.15
N ASP A 239 -2.84 13.77 -53.04
CA ASP A 239 -3.24 12.41 -53.42
C ASP A 239 -2.85 12.07 -54.87
N GLU A 240 -2.89 13.05 -55.80
CA GLU A 240 -2.43 12.87 -57.17
C GLU A 240 -0.93 12.61 -57.23
N THR A 241 -0.14 13.37 -56.47
CA THR A 241 1.32 13.22 -56.39
C THR A 241 1.70 11.86 -55.81
N LEU A 242 1.01 11.43 -54.75
CA LEU A 242 1.23 10.12 -54.13
C LEU A 242 0.93 8.98 -55.11
N LYS A 243 -0.19 9.07 -55.85
CA LYS A 243 -0.54 8.09 -56.90
C LYS A 243 0.51 8.04 -58.01
N GLN A 244 1.00 9.21 -58.47
CA GLN A 244 2.04 9.28 -59.51
C GLN A 244 3.35 8.63 -59.08
N LEU A 245 3.72 8.77 -57.80
CA LEU A 245 4.94 8.19 -57.23
C LEU A 245 4.76 6.75 -56.72
N ASN A 246 3.59 6.13 -56.96
CA ASN A 246 3.23 4.81 -56.43
C ASN A 246 3.42 4.72 -54.91
N ILE A 247 3.06 5.78 -54.20
CA ILE A 247 3.01 5.84 -52.74
C ILE A 247 1.56 5.58 -52.30
N PRO A 248 1.33 4.62 -51.40
CA PRO A 248 0.02 4.42 -50.79
C PRO A 248 -0.56 5.70 -50.17
N ILE A 249 -1.81 6.03 -50.50
CA ILE A 249 -2.50 7.21 -49.94
C ILE A 249 -2.67 7.05 -48.43
N VAL A 250 -2.41 8.12 -47.69
CA VAL A 250 -2.55 8.13 -46.23
C VAL A 250 -4.02 7.95 -45.85
N PRO A 251 -4.40 6.87 -45.14
CA PRO A 251 -5.76 6.71 -44.66
C PRO A 251 -6.14 7.89 -43.76
N ILE A 252 -7.32 8.46 -43.98
CA ILE A 252 -7.74 9.69 -43.26
C ILE A 252 -7.73 9.52 -41.73
N ALA A 253 -7.98 8.30 -41.25
CA ALA A 253 -7.91 7.94 -39.83
C ALA A 253 -6.49 8.13 -39.23
N PHE A 254 -5.44 8.12 -40.05
CA PHE A 254 -4.05 8.26 -39.62
C PHE A 254 -3.38 9.53 -40.17
N HIS A 255 -4.10 10.40 -40.87
CA HIS A 255 -3.54 11.58 -41.51
C HIS A 255 -3.18 12.66 -40.47
N TYR A 256 -1.88 12.80 -40.15
CA TYR A 256 -1.39 13.65 -39.08
C TYR A 256 -1.83 15.12 -39.19
N PRO A 257 -1.78 15.78 -40.37
CA PRO A 257 -2.21 17.18 -40.46
C PRO A 257 -3.70 17.35 -40.13
N THR A 258 -4.53 16.39 -40.51
CA THR A 258 -5.96 16.39 -40.15
C THR A 258 -6.13 16.23 -38.64
N VAL A 259 -5.41 15.31 -38.02
CA VAL A 259 -5.50 15.08 -36.56
C VAL A 259 -5.04 16.30 -35.78
N VAL A 260 -3.91 16.90 -36.15
CA VAL A 260 -3.36 18.12 -35.52
C VAL A 260 -4.32 19.30 -35.68
N LYS A 261 -4.82 19.55 -36.90
CA LYS A 261 -5.78 20.64 -37.18
C LYS A 261 -7.04 20.56 -36.31
N ASN A 262 -7.44 19.34 -35.91
CA ASN A 262 -8.63 19.10 -35.10
C ASN A 262 -8.29 18.86 -33.61
N ASN A 263 -7.10 19.27 -33.15
CA ASN A 263 -6.63 19.10 -31.78
C ASN A 263 -6.81 17.66 -31.23
N SER A 264 -6.41 16.65 -32.00
CA SER A 264 -6.60 15.22 -31.70
C SER A 264 -8.05 14.72 -31.71
N ALA A 265 -9.05 15.59 -31.81
CA ALA A 265 -10.47 15.22 -31.73
C ALA A 265 -11.08 14.74 -33.06
N TYR A 266 -10.27 14.57 -34.12
CA TYR A 266 -10.77 14.11 -35.42
C TYR A 266 -11.35 12.68 -35.32
N ASN A 267 -10.53 11.73 -34.87
CA ASN A 267 -10.98 10.41 -34.48
C ASN A 267 -11.44 10.49 -33.03
N THR A 268 -12.58 9.91 -32.68
CA THR A 268 -13.13 9.96 -31.31
C THR A 268 -12.14 9.35 -30.30
N ILE A 269 -11.29 10.19 -29.70
CA ILE A 269 -10.27 9.76 -28.75
C ILE A 269 -10.90 9.37 -27.41
N PRO A 270 -10.34 8.38 -26.70
CA PRO A 270 -10.81 8.00 -25.38
C PRO A 270 -10.46 9.08 -24.35
N ILE A 271 -11.35 10.06 -24.15
CA ILE A 271 -11.12 11.21 -23.25
C ILE A 271 -10.79 10.75 -21.82
N PHE A 272 -11.43 9.71 -21.31
CA PHE A 272 -11.09 9.16 -20.00
C PHE A 272 -9.63 8.66 -19.91
N THR A 273 -9.11 8.06 -20.98
CA THR A 273 -7.70 7.64 -21.03
C THR A 273 -6.77 8.85 -21.13
N CYS A 274 -7.15 9.88 -21.87
CA CYS A 274 -6.40 11.14 -21.92
C CYS A 274 -6.41 11.85 -20.56
N HIS A 275 -7.52 11.80 -19.83
CA HIS A 275 -7.64 12.33 -18.47
C HIS A 275 -6.75 11.59 -17.47
N ILE A 276 -6.68 10.26 -17.55
CA ILE A 276 -5.73 9.50 -16.73
C ILE A 276 -4.29 9.89 -17.05
N LEU A 277 -3.94 10.02 -18.34
CA LEU A 277 -2.63 10.49 -18.75
C LEU A 277 -2.33 11.88 -18.17
N LYS A 278 -3.30 12.81 -18.20
CA LYS A 278 -3.23 14.11 -17.55
C LYS A 278 -2.89 13.98 -16.06
N LEU A 279 -3.66 13.19 -15.31
CA LEU A 279 -3.45 12.96 -13.87
C LEU A 279 -2.08 12.33 -13.56
N VAL A 280 -1.61 11.38 -14.39
CA VAL A 280 -0.27 10.80 -14.24
C VAL A 280 0.79 11.88 -14.46
N THR A 281 0.67 12.68 -15.52
CA THR A 281 1.64 13.74 -15.80
C THR A 281 1.65 14.86 -14.75
N ASP A 282 0.50 15.21 -14.17
CA ASP A 282 0.43 16.11 -13.01
C ASP A 282 1.26 15.56 -11.85
N LYS A 283 1.05 14.28 -11.51
CA LYS A 283 1.79 13.62 -10.44
C LYS A 283 3.29 13.55 -10.71
N LEU A 284 3.71 13.29 -11.96
CA LEU A 284 5.13 13.31 -12.32
C LEU A 284 5.74 14.72 -12.14
N ILE A 285 4.99 15.78 -12.47
CA ILE A 285 5.42 17.16 -12.24
C ILE A 285 5.56 17.43 -10.73
N GLU A 286 4.60 17.01 -9.91
CA GLU A 286 4.64 17.12 -8.46
C GLU A 286 5.83 16.36 -7.84
N GLN A 287 6.27 15.26 -8.46
CA GLN A 287 7.39 14.44 -8.02
C GLN A 287 8.77 14.97 -8.47
N GLY A 288 8.85 16.16 -9.05
CA GLY A 288 10.10 16.77 -9.52
C GLY A 288 10.43 16.50 -10.99
N GLY A 289 9.49 15.94 -11.77
CA GLY A 289 9.59 15.77 -13.21
C GLY A 289 10.47 14.60 -13.66
N VAL A 290 10.76 14.55 -14.97
CA VAL A 290 11.53 13.47 -15.60
C VAL A 290 12.92 13.25 -14.99
N PRO A 291 13.71 14.28 -14.59
CA PRO A 291 15.02 14.08 -13.98
C PRO A 291 14.99 13.19 -12.73
N THR A 292 14.06 13.45 -11.81
CA THR A 292 13.89 12.67 -10.57
C THR A 292 13.48 11.24 -10.88
N ILE A 293 12.53 11.08 -11.81
CA ILE A 293 12.00 9.77 -12.22
C ILE A 293 13.08 8.92 -12.88
N GLU A 294 13.94 9.52 -13.69
CA GLU A 294 15.07 8.83 -14.32
C GLU A 294 16.02 8.24 -13.28
N LYS A 295 16.43 9.03 -12.28
CA LYS A 295 17.29 8.55 -11.18
C LYS A 295 16.65 7.41 -10.40
N ILE A 296 15.37 7.54 -10.09
CA ILE A 296 14.59 6.49 -9.41
C ILE A 296 14.60 5.18 -10.23
N ASN A 297 14.37 5.26 -11.54
CA ASN A 297 14.35 4.08 -12.40
C ASN A 297 15.74 3.44 -12.57
N GLN A 298 16.79 4.26 -12.66
CA GLN A 298 18.17 3.77 -12.69
C GLN A 298 18.51 2.99 -11.41
N GLU A 299 18.11 3.49 -10.24
CA GLU A 299 18.34 2.82 -8.96
C GLU A 299 17.56 1.50 -8.86
N LYS A 300 16.26 1.49 -9.20
CA LYS A 300 15.45 0.26 -9.23
C LYS A 300 16.07 -0.80 -10.14
N ALA A 301 16.50 -0.39 -11.33
CA ALA A 301 17.14 -1.30 -12.29
C ALA A 301 18.47 -1.84 -11.74
N LYS A 302 19.29 -0.98 -11.14
CA LYS A 302 20.58 -1.34 -10.52
C LYS A 302 20.40 -2.43 -9.46
N ILE A 303 19.49 -2.21 -8.49
CA ILE A 303 19.19 -3.17 -7.43
C ILE A 303 18.83 -4.55 -8.01
N LEU A 304 17.95 -4.57 -9.01
CA LEU A 304 17.52 -5.81 -9.62
C LEU A 304 18.65 -6.50 -10.43
N TYR A 305 19.42 -5.74 -11.21
CA TYR A 305 20.56 -6.32 -11.94
C TYR A 305 21.62 -6.87 -10.99
N GLU A 306 21.97 -6.16 -9.92
CA GLU A 306 22.93 -6.62 -8.91
C GLU A 306 22.45 -7.91 -8.24
N ALA A 307 21.17 -7.98 -7.85
CA ALA A 307 20.58 -9.19 -7.27
C ALA A 307 20.65 -10.40 -8.22
N LEU A 308 20.38 -10.21 -9.52
CA LEU A 308 20.47 -11.29 -10.51
C LEU A 308 21.93 -11.70 -10.78
N GLN A 309 22.84 -10.72 -10.85
CA GLN A 309 24.26 -10.95 -11.12
C GLN A 309 25.01 -11.59 -9.95
N ALA A 310 24.49 -11.51 -8.73
CA ALA A 310 25.02 -12.22 -7.57
C ALA A 310 24.96 -13.76 -7.73
N TYR A 311 24.08 -14.28 -8.60
CA TYR A 311 23.91 -15.72 -8.83
C TYR A 311 24.02 -16.09 -10.32
N PRO A 312 25.18 -15.89 -10.97
CA PRO A 312 25.33 -16.02 -12.42
C PRO A 312 25.23 -17.48 -12.93
N GLY A 313 25.42 -18.46 -12.05
CA GLY A 313 25.19 -19.87 -12.36
C GLY A 313 23.70 -20.25 -12.43
N PHE A 314 22.82 -19.43 -11.86
CA PHE A 314 21.39 -19.66 -11.79
C PHE A 314 20.60 -18.70 -12.69
N TYR A 315 20.87 -17.39 -12.61
CA TYR A 315 20.25 -16.39 -13.48
C TYR A 315 21.14 -16.07 -14.67
N LYS A 316 20.58 -16.16 -15.88
CA LYS A 316 21.24 -15.73 -17.12
C LYS A 316 20.59 -14.46 -17.63
N LEU A 317 21.41 -13.47 -17.97
CA LEU A 317 20.96 -12.21 -18.55
C LEU A 317 21.14 -12.28 -20.08
N PRO A 318 20.05 -12.25 -20.89
CA PRO A 318 20.16 -12.26 -22.35
C PRO A 318 20.88 -11.03 -22.91
N VAL A 319 20.76 -9.89 -22.24
CA VAL A 319 21.47 -8.65 -22.60
C VAL A 319 22.83 -8.62 -21.91
N THR A 320 23.83 -9.09 -22.63
CA THR A 320 25.19 -9.29 -22.12
C THR A 320 25.97 -7.98 -22.01
N ASN A 321 25.71 -7.01 -22.89
CA ASN A 321 26.34 -5.70 -22.86
C ASN A 321 25.63 -4.77 -21.86
N PRO A 322 26.26 -4.39 -20.72
CA PRO A 322 25.61 -3.55 -19.72
C PRO A 322 25.24 -2.15 -20.22
N LYS A 323 25.95 -1.64 -21.24
CA LYS A 323 25.72 -0.29 -21.77
C LYS A 323 24.38 -0.13 -22.49
N VAL A 324 23.71 -1.23 -22.85
CA VAL A 324 22.44 -1.20 -23.59
C VAL A 324 21.32 -1.90 -22.82
N ARG A 325 21.52 -2.18 -21.52
CA ARG A 325 20.49 -2.76 -20.66
C ARG A 325 19.38 -1.76 -20.41
N SER A 326 18.14 -2.23 -20.52
CA SER A 326 16.97 -1.43 -20.19
C SER A 326 16.93 -1.10 -18.70
N ASN A 327 16.66 0.17 -18.40
CA ASN A 327 16.34 0.62 -17.05
C ASN A 327 14.86 0.38 -16.70
N MET A 328 14.03 -0.04 -17.67
CA MET A 328 12.59 -0.23 -17.46
C MET A 328 12.14 -1.69 -17.57
N ASN A 329 12.83 -2.50 -18.38
CA ASN A 329 12.45 -3.87 -18.69
C ASN A 329 13.64 -4.83 -18.53
N VAL A 330 13.79 -5.39 -17.34
CA VAL A 330 14.87 -6.33 -17.02
C VAL A 330 14.45 -7.74 -17.42
N VAL A 331 15.21 -8.37 -18.33
CA VAL A 331 14.95 -9.73 -18.82
C VAL A 331 16.00 -10.68 -18.29
N PHE A 332 15.59 -11.86 -17.84
CA PHE A 332 16.46 -12.92 -17.37
C PHE A 332 15.86 -14.31 -17.67
N THR A 333 16.69 -15.35 -17.68
CA THR A 333 16.28 -16.74 -17.87
C THR A 333 16.88 -17.63 -16.78
N LEU A 334 16.27 -18.81 -16.56
CA LEU A 334 16.81 -19.85 -15.67
C LEU A 334 17.45 -20.98 -16.50
N PRO A 335 18.13 -21.96 -15.87
CA PRO A 335 18.85 -23.01 -16.59
C PRO A 335 17.95 -23.93 -17.44
N ASN A 336 16.67 -24.06 -17.08
CA ASN A 336 15.68 -24.86 -17.83
C ASN A 336 14.24 -24.35 -17.59
N GLU A 337 13.32 -24.77 -18.45
CA GLU A 337 11.91 -24.33 -18.45
C GLU A 337 11.13 -24.79 -17.19
N ASP A 338 11.46 -25.95 -16.62
CA ASP A 338 10.82 -26.44 -15.40
C ASP A 338 11.11 -25.52 -14.21
N LEU A 339 12.34 -25.03 -14.11
CA LEU A 339 12.75 -24.05 -13.12
C LEU A 339 12.09 -22.68 -13.36
N GLU A 340 11.93 -22.25 -14.62
CA GLU A 340 11.18 -21.03 -14.94
C GLU A 340 9.72 -21.13 -14.49
N ALA A 341 9.06 -22.26 -14.78
CA ALA A 341 7.69 -22.51 -14.34
C ALA A 341 7.57 -22.53 -12.82
N LYS A 342 8.52 -23.16 -12.13
CA LYS A 342 8.59 -23.18 -10.66
C LYS A 342 8.82 -21.78 -10.08
N PHE A 343 9.75 -21.02 -10.66
CA PHE A 343 10.03 -19.64 -10.24
C PHE A 343 8.80 -18.76 -10.38
N ILE A 344 8.11 -18.78 -11.52
CA ILE A 344 6.88 -17.99 -11.75
C ILE A 344 5.79 -18.37 -10.74
N LYS A 345 5.63 -19.67 -10.46
CA LYS A 345 4.67 -20.14 -9.46
C LYS A 345 5.00 -19.61 -8.06
N GLN A 346 6.24 -19.76 -7.62
CA GLN A 346 6.69 -19.29 -6.29
C GLN A 346 6.70 -17.77 -6.16
N ALA A 347 7.03 -17.06 -7.25
CA ALA A 347 6.93 -15.61 -7.30
C ALA A 347 5.48 -15.15 -7.15
N GLY A 348 4.53 -15.82 -7.81
CA GLY A 348 3.10 -15.58 -7.64
C GLY A 348 2.61 -15.83 -6.21
N GLU A 349 3.10 -16.88 -5.55
CA GLU A 349 2.83 -17.16 -4.12
C GLU A 349 3.34 -16.04 -3.21
N LYS A 350 4.41 -15.33 -3.61
CA LYS A 350 4.96 -14.14 -2.94
C LYS A 350 4.37 -12.81 -3.44
N LYS A 351 3.23 -12.82 -4.13
CA LYS A 351 2.59 -11.64 -4.73
C LYS A 351 3.45 -10.89 -5.78
N LEU A 352 4.53 -11.49 -6.30
CA LEU A 352 5.35 -10.94 -7.38
C LEU A 352 4.80 -11.41 -8.73
N ALA A 353 3.73 -10.75 -9.19
CA ALA A 353 2.98 -11.17 -10.37
C ALA A 353 3.52 -10.53 -11.66
N GLY A 354 3.14 -11.06 -12.83
CA GLY A 354 3.45 -10.45 -14.13
C GLY A 354 4.88 -10.67 -14.66
N LEU A 355 5.69 -11.49 -13.99
CA LEU A 355 7.09 -11.76 -14.37
C LEU A 355 7.28 -12.64 -15.60
N LYS A 356 6.23 -13.30 -16.11
CA LYS A 356 6.37 -14.21 -17.26
C LYS A 356 6.80 -13.43 -18.51
N GLY A 357 7.89 -13.89 -19.12
CA GLY A 357 8.44 -13.33 -20.37
C GLY A 357 7.51 -13.48 -21.56
N HIS A 358 7.83 -12.81 -22.66
CA HIS A 358 7.03 -12.89 -23.88
C HIS A 358 7.20 -14.27 -24.55
N ARG A 359 6.11 -14.81 -25.11
CA ARG A 359 6.08 -16.15 -25.75
C ARG A 359 7.14 -16.40 -26.82
N SER A 360 7.66 -15.34 -27.44
CA SER A 360 8.67 -15.46 -28.52
C SER A 360 10.10 -15.61 -28.00
N VAL A 361 10.36 -15.36 -26.73
CA VAL A 361 11.71 -15.39 -26.12
C VAL A 361 11.80 -16.28 -24.89
N GLY A 362 10.67 -16.61 -24.25
CA GLY A 362 10.68 -17.39 -23.00
C GLY A 362 11.17 -16.55 -21.81
N GLY A 363 11.54 -17.22 -20.70
CA GLY A 363 12.14 -16.56 -19.56
C GLY A 363 11.21 -15.69 -18.73
N MET A 364 11.83 -14.77 -17.98
CA MET A 364 11.17 -13.79 -17.14
C MET A 364 11.51 -12.38 -17.60
N ARG A 365 10.56 -11.48 -17.38
CA ARG A 365 10.75 -10.04 -17.54
C ARG A 365 10.14 -9.32 -16.36
N ALA A 366 10.95 -8.51 -15.70
CA ALA A 366 10.51 -7.55 -14.71
C ALA A 366 10.38 -6.16 -15.36
N SER A 367 9.15 -5.70 -15.53
CA SER A 367 8.88 -4.32 -15.94
C SER A 367 8.68 -3.44 -14.71
N ILE A 368 9.59 -2.49 -14.49
CA ILE A 368 9.75 -1.80 -13.19
C ILE A 368 9.09 -0.40 -13.11
N TYR A 369 8.20 -0.07 -14.07
CA TYR A 369 7.53 1.23 -14.22
C TYR A 369 7.05 1.85 -12.89
N ASN A 370 5.91 1.37 -12.39
CA ASN A 370 5.29 1.77 -11.12
C ASN A 370 5.15 0.57 -10.17
N ALA A 371 5.71 -0.59 -10.53
CA ALA A 371 5.54 -1.86 -9.83
C ALA A 371 6.30 -1.96 -8.50
N VAL A 372 7.20 -1.00 -8.24
CA VAL A 372 8.09 -0.97 -7.07
C VAL A 372 8.23 0.48 -6.64
N THR A 373 8.00 0.77 -5.36
CA THR A 373 8.36 2.04 -4.72
C THR A 373 9.70 1.88 -4.01
N LEU A 374 10.43 2.98 -3.83
CA LEU A 374 11.66 3.00 -3.03
C LEU A 374 11.38 3.40 -1.56
N ASP A 375 10.10 3.45 -1.16
CA ASP A 375 9.68 4.13 0.07
C ASP A 375 9.89 3.33 1.35
N ASN A 376 10.67 3.93 2.24
CA ASN A 376 10.52 3.95 3.70
C ASN A 376 10.73 5.42 4.13
N HIS A 377 10.03 5.94 5.14
CA HIS A 377 10.28 7.30 5.70
C HIS A 377 11.69 7.45 6.31
N GLY A 378 12.49 6.39 6.27
CA GLY A 378 13.88 6.37 6.66
C GLY A 378 14.07 6.31 8.17
N LYS A 379 13.04 6.00 8.96
CA LYS A 379 13.16 5.81 10.42
C LYS A 379 14.07 4.63 10.75
N SER A 380 13.72 3.41 10.31
CA SER A 380 14.56 2.22 10.51
C SER A 380 15.94 2.40 9.86
N THR A 381 15.99 3.04 8.68
CA THR A 381 17.25 3.36 7.99
C THR A 381 18.12 4.34 8.78
N LEU A 382 17.53 5.34 9.44
CA LEU A 382 18.26 6.28 10.28
C LEU A 382 18.77 5.60 11.54
N SER A 383 17.94 4.76 12.17
CA SER A 383 18.34 3.94 13.31
C SER A 383 19.56 3.09 12.98
N ASP A 384 19.56 2.40 11.83
CA ASP A 384 20.73 1.63 11.38
C ASP A 384 21.98 2.50 11.23
N ARG A 385 21.87 3.71 10.66
CA ARG A 385 23.03 4.62 10.53
C ARG A 385 23.58 5.07 11.88
N LEU A 386 22.73 5.33 12.87
CA LEU A 386 23.18 5.66 14.23
C LEU A 386 23.91 4.47 14.87
N LEU A 387 23.46 3.24 14.61
CA LEU A 387 24.13 2.02 15.07
C LEU A 387 25.47 1.79 14.37
N GLU A 388 25.59 2.09 13.07
CA GLU A 388 26.86 2.02 12.36
C GLU A 388 27.86 3.06 12.88
N LEU A 389 27.41 4.31 13.10
CA LEU A 389 28.26 5.40 13.60
C LEU A 389 28.83 5.13 14.99
N THR A 390 28.07 4.41 15.82
CA THR A 390 28.49 4.05 17.18
C THR A 390 29.21 2.70 17.24
N GLY A 391 29.43 2.06 16.09
CA GLY A 391 30.16 0.80 15.97
C GLY A 391 29.43 -0.44 16.51
N VAL A 392 28.11 -0.34 16.75
CA VAL A 392 27.28 -1.48 17.20
C VAL A 392 27.19 -2.55 16.13
N ILE A 393 27.05 -2.09 14.89
CA ILE A 393 26.88 -2.92 13.71
C ILE A 393 27.89 -2.48 12.66
N GLN A 394 28.28 -3.40 11.77
CA GLN A 394 29.20 -3.07 10.70
C GLN A 394 28.50 -2.24 9.61
N PRO A 395 29.18 -1.22 9.03
CA PRO A 395 28.64 -0.46 7.91
C PRO A 395 28.22 -1.36 6.75
N GLY A 396 26.99 -1.22 6.27
CA GLY A 396 26.44 -2.02 5.18
C GLY A 396 26.00 -3.44 5.56
N SER A 397 25.96 -3.77 6.85
CA SER A 397 25.23 -4.94 7.34
C SER A 397 23.71 -4.72 7.20
N ASN A 398 22.95 -5.82 7.07
CA ASN A 398 21.49 -5.90 6.83
C ASN A 398 20.68 -4.60 6.98
N ALA A 399 19.92 -4.22 5.95
CA ALA A 399 18.92 -3.15 6.08
C ALA A 399 17.88 -3.54 7.15
N GLN A 400 17.64 -2.63 8.10
CA GLN A 400 16.63 -2.69 9.15
C GLN A 400 16.93 -3.72 10.26
N VAL A 401 18.02 -3.52 11.01
CA VAL A 401 18.48 -4.45 12.05
C VAL A 401 17.49 -4.53 13.23
N LEU A 402 16.80 -3.43 13.51
CA LEU A 402 15.82 -3.34 14.59
C LEU A 402 14.46 -3.97 14.23
N ASP A 403 14.14 -4.14 12.95
CA ASP A 403 12.91 -4.84 12.55
C ASP A 403 13.14 -6.36 12.69
N LYS A 404 12.80 -6.91 13.87
CA LYS A 404 13.04 -8.31 14.24
C LYS A 404 11.95 -9.25 13.73
N LEU A 405 10.73 -8.76 13.49
CA LEU A 405 9.62 -9.59 13.02
C LEU A 405 9.52 -9.60 11.49
N ASP A 406 9.23 -10.76 10.90
CA ASP A 406 9.05 -10.89 9.44
C ASP A 406 7.89 -10.03 8.91
N VAL A 407 6.87 -9.78 9.73
CA VAL A 407 5.76 -8.87 9.38
C VAL A 407 6.19 -7.40 9.31
N GLU A 408 7.19 -6.99 10.10
CA GLU A 408 7.71 -5.62 10.11
C GLU A 408 8.49 -5.33 8.82
N ARG A 409 9.35 -6.27 8.43
CA ARG A 409 10.15 -6.18 7.20
C ARG A 409 9.31 -6.18 5.94
N GLU A 410 8.25 -6.99 5.87
CA GLU A 410 7.40 -7.06 4.69
C GLU A 410 6.47 -5.85 4.54
N ARG A 411 5.92 -5.35 5.65
CA ARG A 411 5.02 -4.19 5.63
C ARG A 411 5.76 -2.86 5.68
N GLY A 412 7.07 -2.87 5.96
CA GLY A 412 7.86 -1.65 6.15
C GLY A 412 7.42 -0.81 7.35
N ILE A 413 6.86 -1.45 8.38
CA ILE A 413 6.38 -0.79 9.60
C ILE A 413 6.99 -1.44 10.82
N THR A 414 7.33 -0.65 11.84
CA THR A 414 7.67 -1.17 13.17
C THR A 414 6.37 -1.44 13.93
N VAL A 415 6.21 -2.67 14.41
CA VAL A 415 5.03 -3.14 15.15
C VAL A 415 5.35 -3.16 16.64
N LYS A 416 6.55 -3.62 17.01
CA LYS A 416 7.01 -3.70 18.39
C LYS A 416 8.14 -2.71 18.63
N ALA A 417 8.09 -1.98 19.74
CA ALA A 417 9.21 -1.11 20.10
C ALA A 417 10.47 -1.95 20.37
N GLN A 418 11.61 -1.54 19.82
CA GLN A 418 12.90 -2.19 20.05
C GLN A 418 13.88 -1.21 20.69
N THR A 419 14.51 -1.65 21.78
CA THR A 419 15.50 -0.85 22.50
C THR A 419 16.90 -1.38 22.25
N VAL A 420 17.80 -0.48 21.92
CA VAL A 420 19.23 -0.73 21.72
C VAL A 420 20.02 0.38 22.41
N SER A 421 21.11 0.01 23.05
CA SER A 421 22.03 0.97 23.66
C SER A 421 23.00 1.46 22.58
N MET A 422 23.79 2.50 22.82
CA MET A 422 24.88 2.97 21.96
C MET A 422 25.95 3.62 22.83
N ILE A 423 27.21 3.32 22.56
CA ILE A 423 28.36 3.93 23.22
C ILE A 423 28.98 4.91 22.23
N TYR A 424 29.11 6.17 22.64
CA TYR A 424 29.69 7.23 21.81
C TYR A 424 30.69 8.04 22.61
N ASN A 425 31.91 8.19 22.09
CA ASN A 425 32.94 9.03 22.71
C ASN A 425 32.89 10.44 22.12
N MET A 426 32.67 11.45 22.98
CA MET A 426 32.72 12.85 22.60
C MET A 426 33.61 13.60 23.59
N ASN A 427 34.60 14.33 23.10
CA ASN A 427 35.54 15.11 23.93
C ASN A 427 36.22 14.30 25.04
N ASN A 428 36.65 13.06 24.75
CA ASN A 428 37.23 12.10 25.70
C ASN A 428 36.30 11.67 26.85
N GLN A 429 34.99 11.86 26.69
CA GLN A 429 33.97 11.38 27.61
C GLN A 429 33.08 10.36 26.88
N ASP A 430 32.87 9.21 27.51
CA ASP A 430 31.97 8.17 26.98
C ASP A 430 30.53 8.48 27.39
N TYR A 431 29.63 8.45 26.41
CA TYR A 431 28.20 8.59 26.57
C TYR A 431 27.50 7.27 26.26
N LEU A 432 26.61 6.85 27.15
CA LEU A 432 25.70 5.73 26.92
C LEU A 432 24.35 6.30 26.49
N LEU A 433 23.97 6.03 25.24
CA LEU A 433 22.72 6.45 24.64
C LEU A 433 21.79 5.24 24.58
N HIS A 434 20.50 5.43 24.82
CA HIS A 434 19.48 4.40 24.60
C HIS A 434 18.59 4.86 23.46
N LEU A 435 18.58 4.11 22.36
CA LEU A 435 17.72 4.32 21.21
C LEU A 435 16.52 3.38 21.33
N VAL A 436 15.32 3.95 21.22
CA VAL A 436 14.08 3.18 21.17
C VAL A 436 13.42 3.44 19.82
N ASP A 437 13.29 2.39 19.01
CA ASP A 437 12.60 2.46 17.73
C ASP A 437 11.10 2.19 17.94
N THR A 438 10.26 3.22 17.79
CA THR A 438 8.83 3.16 18.15
C THR A 438 7.91 2.99 16.94
N PRO A 439 6.80 2.24 17.03
CA PRO A 439 5.79 2.16 15.98
C PRO A 439 5.25 3.53 15.54
N GLY A 440 4.92 3.69 14.25
CA GLY A 440 4.39 4.94 13.69
C GLY A 440 2.87 5.03 13.59
N HIS A 441 2.13 3.96 13.93
CA HIS A 441 0.69 3.87 13.76
C HIS A 441 -0.08 4.03 15.09
N VAL A 442 -1.27 4.63 15.04
CA VAL A 442 -2.10 4.97 16.22
C VAL A 442 -2.52 3.74 17.04
N ASP A 443 -2.80 2.61 16.40
CA ASP A 443 -3.14 1.34 17.07
C ASP A 443 -2.05 0.87 18.05
N PHE A 444 -0.81 1.32 17.88
CA PHE A 444 0.31 1.00 18.76
C PHE A 444 0.68 2.18 19.68
N ARG A 445 -0.21 3.16 19.87
CA ARG A 445 0.06 4.33 20.72
C ARG A 445 0.39 3.95 22.17
N ALA A 446 -0.25 2.91 22.71
CA ALA A 446 0.11 2.39 24.02
C ALA A 446 1.57 1.94 24.07
N GLU A 447 2.09 1.36 22.98
CA GLU A 447 3.51 1.00 22.83
C GLU A 447 4.43 2.22 22.81
N VAL A 448 4.03 3.23 22.03
CA VAL A 448 4.79 4.48 21.86
C VAL A 448 4.87 5.24 23.18
N SER A 449 3.75 5.38 23.89
CA SER A 449 3.67 6.05 25.20
C SER A 449 4.55 5.34 26.25
N ARG A 450 4.49 4.00 26.32
CA ARG A 450 5.34 3.22 27.24
C ARG A 450 6.83 3.44 26.95
N SER A 451 7.19 3.45 25.67
CA SER A 451 8.57 3.68 25.23
C SER A 451 9.08 5.06 25.62
N TYR A 452 8.25 6.09 25.41
CA TYR A 452 8.59 7.49 25.69
C TYR A 452 8.88 7.77 27.17
N ALA A 453 8.25 7.03 28.10
CA ALA A 453 8.51 7.18 29.54
C ALA A 453 9.95 6.81 29.94
N SER A 454 10.67 6.07 29.10
CA SER A 454 12.08 5.73 29.30
C SER A 454 13.05 6.67 28.58
N CYS A 455 12.53 7.69 27.88
CA CYS A 455 13.30 8.60 27.03
C CYS A 455 13.36 10.02 27.61
N GLY A 456 14.47 10.73 27.39
CA GLY A 456 14.60 12.16 27.70
C GLY A 456 14.22 13.09 26.54
N GLY A 457 14.12 12.55 25.33
CA GLY A 457 13.78 13.30 24.12
C GLY A 457 13.48 12.38 22.94
N ALA A 458 13.04 12.97 21.82
CA ALA A 458 12.69 12.25 20.60
C ALA A 458 13.20 12.96 19.34
N LEU A 459 13.59 12.15 18.34
CA LEU A 459 13.97 12.63 17.02
C LEU A 459 12.71 12.74 16.14
N LEU A 460 12.31 13.96 15.79
CA LEU A 460 11.13 14.21 14.96
C LEU A 460 11.54 14.18 13.48
N LEU A 461 11.35 13.03 12.84
CA LEU A 461 11.75 12.81 11.45
C LEU A 461 10.71 13.40 10.46
N VAL A 462 11.18 14.26 9.55
CA VAL A 462 10.38 14.89 8.49
C VAL A 462 11.06 14.64 7.15
N ASP A 463 10.33 14.17 6.15
CA ASP A 463 10.87 13.93 4.81
C ASP A 463 11.02 15.27 4.07
N ALA A 464 12.23 15.61 3.61
CA ALA A 464 12.52 16.86 2.91
C ALA A 464 11.72 17.03 1.60
N SER A 465 11.35 15.93 0.93
CA SER A 465 10.58 15.97 -0.32
C SER A 465 9.08 16.08 -0.08
N GLN A 466 8.57 15.48 1.00
CA GLN A 466 7.13 15.41 1.28
C GLN A 466 6.67 16.48 2.28
N GLY A 467 7.56 16.94 3.15
CA GLY A 467 7.23 17.88 4.22
C GLY A 467 6.57 17.22 5.43
N VAL A 468 5.95 18.03 6.27
CA VAL A 468 5.24 17.57 7.48
C VAL A 468 3.98 16.79 7.09
N GLN A 469 3.86 15.56 7.60
CA GLN A 469 2.71 14.70 7.36
C GLN A 469 1.87 14.53 8.63
N ALA A 470 0.65 14.03 8.46
CA ALA A 470 -0.26 13.87 9.58
C ALA A 470 0.25 12.97 10.72
N GLN A 471 0.99 11.89 10.38
CA GLN A 471 1.62 11.03 11.38
C GLN A 471 2.70 11.77 12.17
N THR A 472 3.46 12.64 11.52
CA THR A 472 4.43 13.54 12.17
C THR A 472 3.74 14.45 13.18
N VAL A 473 2.58 15.01 12.82
CA VAL A 473 1.79 15.89 13.70
C VAL A 473 1.27 15.13 14.92
N ALA A 474 0.68 13.95 14.73
CA ALA A 474 0.16 13.15 15.84
C ALA A 474 1.27 12.74 16.83
N ASN A 475 2.42 12.30 16.33
CA ASN A 475 3.56 11.90 17.17
C ASN A 475 4.23 13.09 17.86
N PHE A 476 4.26 14.26 17.21
CA PHE A 476 4.73 15.51 17.81
C PHE A 476 3.94 15.83 19.09
N TYR A 477 2.61 15.90 19.00
CA TYR A 477 1.78 16.28 20.16
C TYR A 477 1.85 15.25 21.29
N LEU A 478 1.97 13.96 20.97
CA LEU A 478 2.17 12.92 21.98
C LEU A 478 3.50 13.07 22.71
N ALA A 479 4.60 13.29 21.98
CA ALA A 479 5.91 13.49 22.61
C ALA A 479 5.97 14.80 23.40
N TYR A 480 5.32 15.86 22.90
CA TYR A 480 5.22 17.15 23.56
C TYR A 480 4.43 17.07 24.88
N SER A 481 3.30 16.37 24.91
CA SER A 481 2.50 16.21 26.14
C SER A 481 3.22 15.41 27.23
N MET A 482 4.18 14.56 26.83
CA MET A 482 5.05 13.81 27.73
C MET A 482 6.31 14.58 28.16
N GLY A 483 6.45 15.84 27.73
CA GLY A 483 7.57 16.70 28.11
C GLY A 483 8.92 16.29 27.49
N LEU A 484 8.92 15.53 26.40
CA LEU A 484 10.14 15.12 25.72
C LEU A 484 10.77 16.30 24.96
N LYS A 485 12.09 16.42 25.03
CA LYS A 485 12.82 17.36 24.15
C LYS A 485 12.78 16.85 22.71
N LEU A 486 12.25 17.65 21.80
CA LEU A 486 12.12 17.32 20.39
C LEU A 486 13.29 17.89 19.59
N ILE A 487 13.90 17.06 18.75
CA ILE A 487 14.94 17.47 17.79
C ILE A 487 14.41 17.20 16.38
N PRO A 488 14.11 18.24 15.58
CA PRO A 488 13.62 18.06 14.22
C PRO A 488 14.73 17.61 13.27
N ILE A 489 14.49 16.49 12.57
CA ILE A 489 15.42 15.90 11.60
C ILE A 489 14.76 15.93 10.22
N ILE A 490 15.31 16.73 9.31
CA ILE A 490 14.88 16.83 7.91
C ILE A 490 15.65 15.76 7.11
N ASN A 491 15.00 14.64 6.83
CA ASN A 491 15.61 13.46 6.22
C ASN A 491 15.42 13.43 4.68
N LYS A 492 16.16 12.55 4.00
CA LYS A 492 16.15 12.35 2.55
C LYS A 492 16.59 13.57 1.74
N ILE A 493 17.54 14.35 2.27
CA ILE A 493 18.12 15.48 1.53
C ILE A 493 18.94 15.07 0.30
N ASP A 494 19.21 13.77 0.14
CA ASP A 494 19.86 13.21 -1.05
C ASP A 494 18.94 13.18 -2.28
N LEU A 495 17.63 13.34 -2.08
CA LEU A 495 16.68 13.40 -3.19
C LEU A 495 16.75 14.77 -3.86
N ASP A 496 16.79 14.81 -5.18
CA ASP A 496 16.71 16.08 -5.92
C ASP A 496 15.40 16.84 -5.69
N SER A 497 14.33 16.12 -5.32
CA SER A 497 13.03 16.68 -4.94
C SER A 497 12.99 17.21 -3.51
N ALA A 498 14.08 17.10 -2.74
CA ALA A 498 14.16 17.60 -1.38
C ALA A 498 14.06 19.12 -1.36
N ASP A 499 13.01 19.64 -0.75
CA ASP A 499 12.82 21.06 -0.49
C ASP A 499 13.04 21.32 1.00
N ILE A 500 14.34 21.40 1.35
CA ILE A 500 14.78 21.59 2.74
C ILE A 500 14.21 22.88 3.34
N PRO A 501 14.26 24.05 2.65
CA PRO A 501 13.67 25.28 3.17
C PRO A 501 12.19 25.13 3.49
N ARG A 502 11.39 24.58 2.57
CA ARG A 502 9.95 24.38 2.79
C ARG A 502 9.68 23.44 3.96
N ALA A 503 10.42 22.34 4.07
CA ALA A 503 10.25 21.39 5.17
C ALA A 503 10.57 22.03 6.53
N MET A 504 11.63 22.83 6.61
CA MET A 504 11.98 23.61 7.80
C MET A 504 10.90 24.65 8.15
N ASP A 505 10.43 25.40 7.14
CA ASP A 505 9.39 26.42 7.33
C ASP A 505 8.08 25.78 7.82
N GLN A 506 7.76 24.56 7.35
CA GLN A 506 6.61 23.79 7.84
C GLN A 506 6.80 23.30 9.27
N VAL A 507 8.00 22.86 9.65
CA VAL A 507 8.32 22.47 11.02
C VAL A 507 8.16 23.66 11.96
N GLU A 508 8.72 24.81 11.60
CA GLU A 508 8.60 26.04 12.38
C GLU A 508 7.14 26.51 12.46
N GLY A 509 6.43 26.58 11.33
CA GLY A 509 5.05 27.06 11.28
C GLY A 509 4.03 26.12 11.95
N THR A 510 4.25 24.81 11.93
CA THR A 510 3.31 23.82 12.49
C THR A 510 3.61 23.48 13.94
N PHE A 511 4.89 23.38 14.30
CA PHE A 511 5.34 22.86 15.58
C PHE A 511 5.99 23.92 16.48
N GLU A 512 6.18 25.15 15.98
CA GLU A 512 6.87 26.24 16.69
C GLU A 512 8.29 25.85 17.12
N LEU A 513 8.90 24.88 16.43
CA LEU A 513 10.28 24.47 16.64
C LEU A 513 11.20 25.37 15.80
N PRO A 514 12.20 26.04 16.42
CA PRO A 514 13.08 26.95 15.71
C PRO A 514 13.75 26.29 14.51
N ARG A 515 13.78 26.99 13.38
CA ARG A 515 14.43 26.51 12.16
C ARG A 515 15.89 26.12 12.37
N GLU A 516 16.59 26.83 13.25
CA GLU A 516 17.99 26.60 13.62
C GLU A 516 18.24 25.29 14.39
N ASP A 517 17.20 24.68 14.95
CA ASP A 517 17.28 23.36 15.59
C ASP A 517 17.09 22.20 14.59
N CYS A 518 16.71 22.48 13.34
CA CYS A 518 16.53 21.46 12.30
C CYS A 518 17.88 20.92 11.79
N ILE A 519 18.09 19.60 11.92
CA ILE A 519 19.23 18.92 11.31
C ILE A 519 18.81 18.31 9.98
N SER A 520 19.48 18.72 8.90
CA SER A 520 19.24 18.19 7.56
C SER A 520 20.17 17.01 7.27
N VAL A 521 19.61 15.82 7.06
CA VAL A 521 20.37 14.57 6.87
C VAL A 521 19.86 13.71 5.72
N SER A 522 20.70 12.81 5.25
CA SER A 522 20.26 11.67 4.45
C SER A 522 20.61 10.38 5.17
N ALA A 523 19.60 9.71 5.74
CA ALA A 523 19.76 8.37 6.29
C ALA A 523 20.23 7.35 5.23
N LYS A 524 19.85 7.56 3.96
CA LYS A 524 20.24 6.67 2.86
C LYS A 524 21.74 6.72 2.60
N THR A 525 22.29 7.91 2.40
CA THR A 525 23.72 8.09 2.06
C THR A 525 24.61 8.20 3.30
N GLY A 526 24.03 8.45 4.46
CA GLY A 526 24.75 8.77 5.70
C GLY A 526 25.14 10.25 5.83
N LEU A 527 24.79 11.10 4.86
CA LEU A 527 25.17 12.52 4.85
C LEU A 527 24.60 13.26 6.08
N ASN A 528 25.48 13.96 6.81
CA ASN A 528 25.18 14.76 8.00
C ASN A 528 24.60 13.98 9.20
N VAL A 529 24.50 12.65 9.12
CA VAL A 529 23.95 11.83 10.22
C VAL A 529 24.84 11.91 11.46
N GLU A 530 26.14 12.12 11.28
CA GLU A 530 27.12 12.33 12.34
C GLU A 530 26.83 13.55 13.23
N GLN A 531 26.01 14.50 12.75
CA GLN A 531 25.63 15.70 13.51
C GLN A 531 24.53 15.40 14.55
N ILE A 532 23.80 14.29 14.39
CA ILE A 532 22.64 13.97 15.24
C ILE A 532 23.09 13.63 16.66
N ILE A 533 24.08 12.75 16.82
CA ILE A 533 24.50 12.27 18.15
C ILE A 533 25.05 13.43 19.03
N PRO A 534 25.93 14.32 18.52
CA PRO A 534 26.35 15.50 19.27
C PRO A 534 25.18 16.39 19.69
N LYS A 535 24.24 16.71 18.78
CA LYS A 535 23.06 17.53 19.12
C LYS A 535 22.18 16.85 20.17
N VAL A 536 22.02 15.53 20.09
CA VAL A 536 21.31 14.73 21.10
C VAL A 536 21.97 14.89 22.46
N ILE A 537 23.29 14.75 22.55
CA ILE A 537 24.05 14.89 23.81
C ILE A 537 23.94 16.32 24.38
N GLU A 538 23.95 17.34 23.53
CA GLU A 538 23.88 18.75 23.95
C GLU A 538 22.46 19.20 24.32
N SER A 539 21.44 18.70 23.63
CA SER A 539 20.07 19.23 23.71
C SER A 539 19.16 18.41 24.62
N ILE A 540 19.33 17.09 24.68
CA ILE A 540 18.47 16.21 25.48
C ILE A 540 18.99 16.19 26.93
N PRO A 541 18.13 16.46 27.92
CA PRO A 541 18.55 16.44 29.32
C PRO A 541 19.00 15.03 29.72
N SER A 542 20.09 14.97 30.50
CA SER A 542 20.52 13.71 31.13
C SER A 542 19.45 13.21 32.11
N PRO A 543 19.28 11.88 32.25
CA PRO A 543 18.29 11.33 33.17
C PRO A 543 18.58 11.76 34.61
N VAL A 544 17.52 12.14 35.33
CA VAL A 544 17.60 12.62 36.72
C VAL A 544 17.37 11.44 37.65
N GLY A 545 18.39 11.07 38.44
CA GLY A 545 18.31 9.95 39.37
C GLY A 545 19.54 9.85 40.26
N ASN A 546 19.39 9.37 41.50
CA ASN A 546 20.50 9.22 42.43
C ASN A 546 20.81 7.74 42.66
N VAL A 547 22.07 7.39 42.38
CA VAL A 547 22.61 6.04 42.53
C VAL A 547 22.60 5.54 43.98
N ASN A 548 22.58 6.45 44.96
CA ASN A 548 22.58 6.12 46.39
C ASN A 548 21.17 5.97 46.99
N ASN A 549 20.12 6.38 46.25
CA ASN A 549 18.75 6.21 46.70
C ASN A 549 18.35 4.72 46.70
N PRO A 550 17.29 4.34 47.45
CA PRO A 550 16.69 3.03 47.30
C PRO A 550 16.30 2.75 45.85
N LEU A 551 16.46 1.49 45.41
CA LEU A 551 16.12 1.08 44.05
C LEU A 551 14.68 1.44 43.72
N LYS A 552 14.49 2.16 42.62
CA LYS A 552 13.21 2.39 41.96
C LYS A 552 13.37 2.14 40.48
N ALA A 553 12.81 1.06 39.96
CA ALA A 553 12.89 0.69 38.55
C ALA A 553 11.50 0.53 37.94
N LEU A 554 11.24 1.24 36.85
CA LEU A 554 9.99 1.17 36.09
C LEU A 554 10.06 0.02 35.09
N LEU A 555 9.04 -0.83 35.03
CA LEU A 555 8.90 -1.83 33.97
C LEU A 555 8.38 -1.17 32.68
N VAL A 556 9.23 -1.10 31.65
CA VAL A 556 8.95 -0.45 30.36
C VAL A 556 8.35 -1.44 29.35
N ASP A 557 8.92 -2.63 29.25
CA ASP A 557 8.41 -3.71 28.40
C ASP A 557 8.75 -5.09 28.98
N SER A 558 8.08 -6.14 28.51
CA SER A 558 8.44 -7.53 28.84
C SER A 558 8.16 -8.47 27.68
N TRP A 559 8.92 -9.57 27.61
CA TRP A 559 8.66 -10.65 26.67
C TRP A 559 9.08 -12.00 27.27
N HIS A 560 8.56 -13.08 26.68
CA HIS A 560 8.88 -14.42 27.09
C HIS A 560 9.97 -15.02 26.19
N ASP A 561 11.04 -15.51 26.81
CA ASP A 561 12.12 -16.25 26.17
C ASP A 561 12.03 -17.74 26.56
N THR A 562 12.13 -18.63 25.57
CA THR A 562 11.96 -20.08 25.77
C THR A 562 12.97 -20.69 26.75
N TYR A 563 14.17 -20.10 26.90
CA TYR A 563 15.24 -20.66 27.73
C TYR A 563 15.35 -20.00 29.10
N VAL A 564 15.23 -18.68 29.15
CA VAL A 564 15.43 -17.91 30.39
C VAL A 564 14.13 -17.50 31.09
N GLY A 565 12.98 -17.71 30.44
CA GLY A 565 11.67 -17.33 30.95
C GLY A 565 11.36 -15.86 30.68
N VAL A 566 10.76 -15.18 31.66
CA VAL A 566 10.36 -13.78 31.51
C VAL A 566 11.58 -12.87 31.52
N VAL A 567 11.71 -12.04 30.48
CA VAL A 567 12.70 -10.97 30.38
C VAL A 567 11.97 -9.64 30.47
N MET A 568 12.47 -8.75 31.32
CA MET A 568 11.87 -7.45 31.59
C MET A 568 12.83 -6.35 31.19
N LEU A 569 12.36 -5.37 30.43
CA LEU A 569 13.07 -4.13 30.14
C LEU A 569 12.66 -3.09 31.17
N VAL A 570 13.62 -2.61 31.97
CA VAL A 570 13.38 -1.67 33.05
C VAL A 570 14.16 -0.38 32.86
N PHE A 571 13.55 0.74 33.23
CA PHE A 571 14.22 2.02 33.39
C PHE A 571 14.52 2.24 34.87
N VAL A 572 15.80 2.29 35.24
CA VAL A 572 16.22 2.49 36.64
C VAL A 572 16.20 3.98 36.94
N VAL A 573 15.18 4.44 37.65
CA VAL A 573 15.05 5.87 38.03
C VAL A 573 16.00 6.20 39.18
N ASP A 574 16.05 5.36 40.21
CA ASP A 574 16.88 5.56 41.39
C ASP A 574 17.58 4.26 41.82
N GLY A 575 18.74 4.42 42.46
CA GLY A 575 19.50 3.33 43.06
C GLY A 575 20.33 2.51 42.07
N LYS A 576 20.53 1.23 42.42
CA LYS A 576 21.30 0.27 41.63
C LYS A 576 20.61 -1.09 41.61
N LEU A 577 20.80 -1.81 40.51
CA LEU A 577 20.35 -3.18 40.33
C LEU A 577 21.54 -4.10 40.03
N LYS A 578 21.60 -5.26 40.69
CA LYS A 578 22.66 -6.26 40.52
C LYS A 578 22.09 -7.67 40.47
N LYS A 579 22.85 -8.57 39.85
CA LYS A 579 22.63 -10.01 39.96
C LYS A 579 22.61 -10.45 41.43
N GLY A 580 21.64 -11.29 41.78
CA GLY A 580 21.39 -11.82 43.13
C GLY A 580 20.59 -10.89 44.03
N MET A 581 20.21 -9.69 43.58
CA MET A 581 19.32 -8.82 44.36
C MET A 581 17.88 -9.36 44.37
N LYS A 582 17.21 -9.14 45.50
CA LYS A 582 15.77 -9.38 45.63
C LYS A 582 15.00 -8.10 45.32
N ILE A 583 14.12 -8.18 44.33
CA ILE A 583 13.23 -7.09 43.94
C ILE A 583 11.80 -7.38 44.38
N LEU A 584 11.08 -6.34 44.77
CA LEU A 584 9.69 -6.37 45.19
C LEU A 584 8.85 -5.60 44.17
N SER A 585 7.83 -6.26 43.62
CA SER A 585 6.80 -5.62 42.79
C SER A 585 5.89 -4.76 43.66
N ALA A 586 5.72 -3.48 43.31
CA ALA A 586 4.81 -2.57 44.02
C ALA A 586 3.33 -2.95 43.81
N HIS A 587 3.00 -3.48 42.64
CA HIS A 587 1.64 -3.88 42.30
C HIS A 587 1.24 -5.22 42.94
N SER A 588 2.06 -6.25 42.78
CA SER A 588 1.72 -7.63 43.22
C SER A 588 2.22 -7.97 44.62
N ASN A 589 3.05 -7.13 45.23
CA ASN A 589 3.78 -7.39 46.48
C ASN A 589 4.64 -8.69 46.47
N SER A 590 4.91 -9.24 45.29
CA SER A 590 5.69 -10.46 45.12
C SER A 590 7.18 -10.14 45.05
N VAL A 591 8.01 -11.02 45.63
CA VAL A 591 9.47 -10.89 45.68
C VAL A 591 10.11 -11.85 44.69
N TYR A 592 11.04 -11.33 43.90
CA TYR A 592 11.74 -12.08 42.85
C TYR A 592 13.26 -11.97 43.00
N ASP A 593 13.97 -13.03 42.61
CA ASP A 593 15.43 -13.11 42.65
C ASP A 593 16.01 -12.79 41.26
N VAL A 594 16.74 -11.68 41.16
CA VAL A 594 17.35 -11.25 39.89
C VAL A 594 18.50 -12.19 39.53
N LYS A 595 18.34 -12.96 38.46
CA LYS A 595 19.34 -13.91 37.96
C LYS A 595 20.40 -13.25 37.09
N GLU A 596 19.99 -12.23 36.34
CA GLU A 596 20.83 -11.52 35.37
C GLU A 596 20.32 -10.10 35.18
N VAL A 597 21.25 -9.18 34.92
CA VAL A 597 21.00 -7.80 34.53
C VAL A 597 21.95 -7.45 33.39
N GLY A 598 21.53 -6.57 32.50
CA GLY A 598 22.37 -6.13 31.39
C GLY A 598 21.73 -5.06 30.53
N ILE A 599 22.41 -4.68 29.46
CA ILE A 599 21.90 -3.75 28.45
C ILE A 599 21.65 -4.47 27.12
N MET A 600 20.86 -3.87 26.24
CA MET A 600 20.65 -4.37 24.87
C MET A 600 21.68 -3.73 23.95
N TYR A 601 22.63 -4.46 23.33
CA TYR A 601 23.63 -3.85 22.43
C TYR A 601 24.36 -4.82 21.45
N PRO A 602 23.86 -5.12 20.23
CA PRO A 602 22.47 -4.94 19.78
C PRO A 602 21.54 -5.96 20.45
N ASP A 603 22.08 -7.10 20.88
CA ASP A 603 21.39 -8.13 21.66
C ASP A 603 21.84 -8.10 23.13
N ARG A 604 21.32 -9.01 23.96
CA ARG A 604 21.55 -9.02 25.41
C ARG A 604 23.05 -9.09 25.76
N MET A 605 23.55 -8.04 26.40
CA MET A 605 24.92 -7.98 26.95
C MET A 605 24.84 -7.93 28.49
N PRO A 606 25.23 -9.01 29.20
CA PRO A 606 25.24 -9.04 30.66
C PRO A 606 26.17 -7.98 31.27
N MET A 607 25.75 -7.39 32.38
CA MET A 607 26.50 -6.39 33.15
C MET A 607 26.56 -6.77 34.63
N ASP A 608 27.58 -6.28 35.34
CA ASP A 608 27.73 -6.52 36.78
C ASP A 608 26.74 -5.72 37.62
N GLU A 609 26.51 -4.46 37.25
CA GLU A 609 25.55 -3.56 37.88
C GLU A 609 24.91 -2.61 36.87
N ILE A 610 23.64 -2.28 37.10
CA ILE A 610 22.90 -1.23 36.41
C ILE A 610 22.64 -0.09 37.42
N LYS A 611 22.80 1.15 36.98
CA LYS A 611 22.70 2.36 37.80
C LYS A 611 21.49 3.21 37.40
N ALA A 612 21.11 4.12 38.30
CA ALA A 612 20.13 5.17 38.03
C ALA A 612 20.42 5.90 36.70
N GLY A 613 19.38 6.10 35.90
CA GLY A 613 19.39 6.69 34.57
C GLY A 613 19.57 5.70 33.41
N GLN A 614 19.80 4.41 33.66
CA GLN A 614 20.01 3.41 32.60
C GLN A 614 18.74 2.63 32.27
N VAL A 615 18.56 2.30 30.99
CA VAL A 615 17.59 1.31 30.51
C VAL A 615 18.28 -0.04 30.37
N ALA A 616 17.72 -1.08 30.99
CA ALA A 616 18.36 -2.38 31.13
C ALA A 616 17.37 -3.53 31.01
N TYR A 617 17.81 -4.68 30.53
CA TYR A 617 17.05 -5.92 30.65
C TYR A 617 17.39 -6.63 31.97
N ILE A 618 16.40 -7.30 32.55
CA ILE A 618 16.54 -8.05 33.80
C ILE A 618 15.80 -9.38 33.70
N ILE A 619 16.35 -10.42 34.33
CA ILE A 619 15.77 -11.76 34.38
C ILE A 619 15.43 -12.09 35.83
N PRO A 620 14.20 -11.83 36.31
CA PRO A 620 13.82 -11.96 37.71
C PRO A 620 13.52 -13.40 38.16
N GLY A 621 13.73 -14.41 37.31
CA GLY A 621 13.37 -15.80 37.64
C GLY A 621 11.86 -16.05 37.76
N MET A 622 11.05 -15.11 37.29
CA MET A 622 9.59 -15.19 37.21
C MET A 622 9.18 -16.30 36.24
N LYS A 623 8.26 -17.18 36.68
CA LYS A 623 7.81 -18.33 35.90
C LYS A 623 6.58 -18.02 35.05
N ASN A 624 5.70 -17.17 35.56
CA ASN A 624 4.47 -16.82 34.89
C ASN A 624 4.64 -15.45 34.23
N PRO A 625 4.62 -15.36 32.89
CA PRO A 625 4.73 -14.07 32.21
C PRO A 625 3.67 -13.08 32.66
N ARG A 626 2.48 -13.53 33.11
CA ARG A 626 1.37 -12.66 33.57
C ARG A 626 1.72 -11.81 34.80
N GLU A 627 2.73 -12.17 35.57
CA GLU A 627 3.16 -11.41 36.75
C GLU A 627 4.00 -10.15 36.39
N ALA A 628 4.53 -10.05 35.18
CA ALA A 628 5.31 -8.89 34.70
C ALA A 628 4.39 -7.77 34.15
N LEU A 629 3.73 -7.04 35.04
CA LEU A 629 2.80 -5.97 34.67
C LEU A 629 3.55 -4.71 34.22
N VAL A 630 3.45 -4.37 32.94
CA VAL A 630 4.13 -3.18 32.40
C VAL A 630 3.61 -1.92 33.10
N GLY A 631 4.52 -1.06 33.54
CA GLY A 631 4.22 0.09 34.40
C GLY A 631 4.35 -0.18 35.90
N ASP A 632 4.58 -1.42 36.30
CA ASP A 632 4.91 -1.73 37.69
C ASP A 632 6.26 -1.09 38.08
N THR A 633 6.36 -0.75 39.37
CA THR A 633 7.58 -0.23 39.98
C THR A 633 8.21 -1.32 40.82
N PHE A 634 9.46 -1.65 40.53
CA PHE A 634 10.26 -2.58 41.30
C PHE A 634 11.12 -1.84 42.33
N PHE A 635 10.96 -2.22 43.59
CA PHE A 635 11.78 -1.77 44.72
C PHE A 635 12.78 -2.83 45.13
N GLN A 636 13.79 -2.45 45.92
CA GLN A 636 14.60 -3.42 46.64
C GLN A 636 13.78 -4.02 47.80
N ALA A 637 13.73 -5.36 47.88
CA ALA A 637 13.03 -6.05 48.96
C ALA A 637 13.58 -5.63 50.34
N GLY A 638 12.69 -5.27 51.27
CA GLY A 638 13.04 -4.79 52.61
C GLY A 638 13.45 -3.32 52.71
N LYS A 639 13.46 -2.57 51.60
CA LYS A 639 13.76 -1.11 51.57
C LYS A 639 12.66 -0.26 50.91
N SER A 640 11.46 -0.81 50.77
CA SER A 640 10.32 -0.16 50.10
C SER A 640 9.49 0.76 51.01
N GLN A 641 9.76 0.79 52.32
CA GLN A 641 8.92 1.49 53.29
C GLN A 641 8.99 3.01 53.10
N GLY A 642 7.83 3.64 52.85
CA GLY A 642 7.71 5.09 52.64
C GLY A 642 8.04 5.55 51.21
N LEU A 643 8.25 4.64 50.26
CA LEU A 643 8.45 4.98 48.85
C LEU A 643 7.13 4.90 48.08
N GLU A 644 6.78 5.96 47.38
CA GLU A 644 5.66 5.95 46.45
C GLU A 644 6.09 5.29 45.12
N PRO A 645 5.23 4.40 44.55
CA PRO A 645 5.45 3.83 43.24
C PRO A 645 5.46 4.94 42.18
N LEU A 646 6.16 4.69 41.07
CA LEU A 646 6.10 5.58 39.91
C LEU A 646 4.67 5.59 39.35
N PRO A 647 4.28 6.67 38.64
CA PRO A 647 3.02 6.68 37.89
C PRO A 647 2.98 5.43 36.99
N GLY A 648 2.10 4.49 37.35
CA GLY A 648 1.96 3.23 36.62
C GLY A 648 1.15 3.41 35.36
N PHE A 649 1.27 2.48 34.43
CA PHE A 649 0.42 2.44 33.25
C PHE A 649 -0.90 1.72 33.57
N GLU A 650 -1.99 2.22 33.01
CA GLU A 650 -3.22 1.43 32.92
C GLU A 650 -3.05 0.34 31.87
N GLU A 651 -3.51 -0.87 32.19
CA GLU A 651 -3.54 -1.93 31.18
C GLU A 651 -4.50 -1.52 30.06
N PRO A 652 -4.04 -1.56 28.80
CA PRO A 652 -4.87 -1.15 27.68
C PRO A 652 -6.00 -2.18 27.52
N LYS A 653 -7.25 -1.74 27.70
CA LYS A 653 -8.41 -2.61 27.56
C LYS A 653 -8.68 -2.94 26.09
N PRO A 654 -9.00 -4.19 25.75
CA PRO A 654 -9.41 -4.56 24.41
C PRO A 654 -10.75 -3.88 24.06
N MET A 655 -10.77 -3.16 22.95
CA MET A 655 -11.95 -2.43 22.46
C MET A 655 -12.65 -3.19 21.32
N VAL A 656 -11.92 -4.06 20.63
CA VAL A 656 -12.39 -4.79 19.46
C VAL A 656 -12.37 -6.29 19.74
N PHE A 657 -13.51 -6.95 19.64
CA PHE A 657 -13.57 -8.41 19.81
C PHE A 657 -13.96 -9.10 18.50
N VAL A 658 -13.25 -10.18 18.17
CA VAL A 658 -13.52 -11.04 17.02
C VAL A 658 -13.58 -12.49 17.49
N GLY A 659 -14.44 -13.27 16.84
CA GLY A 659 -14.35 -14.74 16.92
C GLY A 659 -13.25 -15.22 15.98
N ALA A 660 -12.39 -16.11 16.46
CA ALA A 660 -11.30 -16.71 15.71
C ALA A 660 -11.46 -18.23 15.69
N PHE A 661 -11.47 -18.84 14.51
CA PHE A 661 -11.69 -20.27 14.33
C PHE A 661 -10.58 -20.91 13.49
N PRO A 662 -10.17 -22.16 13.77
CA PRO A 662 -9.20 -22.87 12.95
C PRO A 662 -9.72 -23.03 11.51
N ALA A 663 -8.85 -22.83 10.51
CA ALA A 663 -9.17 -23.21 9.14
C ALA A 663 -9.12 -24.75 8.96
N GLU A 664 -9.69 -25.24 7.84
CA GLU A 664 -9.71 -26.69 7.55
C GLU A 664 -8.31 -27.32 7.61
N GLY A 665 -8.19 -28.41 8.37
CA GLY A 665 -6.95 -29.19 8.50
C GLY A 665 -6.03 -28.79 9.66
N VAL A 666 -6.43 -27.84 10.51
CA VAL A 666 -5.67 -27.43 11.71
C VAL A 666 -6.28 -28.04 12.97
N GLU A 667 -5.46 -28.66 13.82
CA GLU A 667 -5.90 -29.19 15.11
C GLU A 667 -6.06 -28.08 16.16
N PHE A 668 -7.25 -27.97 16.75
CA PHE A 668 -7.58 -26.96 17.76
C PHE A 668 -6.58 -26.95 18.93
N LYS A 669 -6.13 -28.11 19.40
CA LYS A 669 -5.23 -28.21 20.56
C LYS A 669 -3.86 -27.61 20.29
N VAL A 670 -3.25 -27.94 19.15
CA VAL A 670 -1.95 -27.39 18.73
C VAL A 670 -2.05 -25.87 18.59
N MET A 671 -3.16 -25.41 18.03
CA MET A 671 -3.41 -23.98 17.81
C MET A 671 -3.70 -23.21 19.10
N ASP A 672 -4.35 -23.84 20.09
CA ASP A 672 -4.58 -23.24 21.42
C ASP A 672 -3.23 -22.96 22.11
N ASP A 673 -2.29 -23.90 22.04
CA ASP A 673 -0.94 -23.74 22.61
C ASP A 673 -0.17 -22.61 21.88
N GLN A 674 -0.26 -22.54 20.55
CA GLN A 674 0.36 -21.48 19.74
C GLN A 674 -0.23 -20.10 20.02
N MET A 675 -1.55 -20.00 20.11
CA MET A 675 -2.26 -18.78 20.47
C MET A 675 -1.85 -18.29 21.86
N GLN A 676 -1.84 -19.19 22.86
CA GLN A 676 -1.40 -18.84 24.20
C GLN A 676 0.04 -18.31 24.19
N ASN A 677 0.96 -18.98 23.47
CA ASN A 677 2.35 -18.52 23.36
C ASN A 677 2.47 -17.13 22.69
N LEU A 678 1.68 -16.84 21.66
CA LEU A 678 1.70 -15.53 21.02
C LEU A 678 1.16 -14.43 21.95
N VAL A 679 0.09 -14.71 22.69
CA VAL A 679 -0.48 -13.80 23.70
C VAL A 679 0.49 -13.55 24.87
N LEU A 680 1.40 -14.47 25.19
CA LEU A 680 2.45 -14.20 26.20
C LEU A 680 3.37 -13.04 25.78
N ASN A 681 3.57 -12.85 24.47
CA ASN A 681 4.39 -11.78 23.91
C ASN A 681 3.57 -10.53 23.55
N ASP A 682 2.25 -10.68 23.38
CA ASP A 682 1.31 -9.60 23.11
C ASP A 682 0.19 -9.58 24.15
N ARG A 683 0.48 -8.93 25.28
CA ARG A 683 -0.40 -8.85 26.45
C ARG A 683 -1.66 -8.01 26.22
N SER A 684 -1.68 -7.23 25.14
CA SER A 684 -2.85 -6.42 24.80
C SER A 684 -3.97 -7.23 24.15
N VAL A 685 -3.71 -8.51 23.85
CA VAL A 685 -4.69 -9.44 23.30
C VAL A 685 -5.38 -10.22 24.41
N HIS A 686 -6.71 -10.10 24.47
CA HIS A 686 -7.53 -10.95 25.32
C HIS A 686 -7.89 -12.24 24.59
N LEU A 687 -7.83 -13.39 25.26
CA LEU A 687 -8.13 -14.69 24.66
C LEU A 687 -9.06 -15.51 25.57
N GLU A 688 -10.22 -15.87 25.04
CA GLU A 688 -11.20 -16.76 25.65
C GLU A 688 -11.57 -17.89 24.69
N LYS A 689 -12.00 -19.05 25.18
CA LYS A 689 -12.45 -20.16 24.33
C LYS A 689 -13.93 -19.97 23.95
N GLU A 690 -14.26 -20.24 22.70
CA GLU A 690 -15.60 -20.04 22.15
C GLU A 690 -16.03 -21.23 21.29
N THR A 691 -17.35 -21.46 21.17
CA THR A 691 -17.91 -22.53 20.32
C THR A 691 -18.97 -21.97 19.39
N SER A 692 -18.82 -22.25 18.09
CA SER A 692 -19.81 -21.93 17.05
C SER A 692 -20.43 -23.22 16.51
N ASN A 693 -21.73 -23.18 16.21
CA ASN A 693 -22.45 -24.23 15.50
C ASN A 693 -21.99 -24.37 14.04
N ALA A 694 -21.61 -23.27 13.39
CA ALA A 694 -21.13 -23.28 12.02
C ALA A 694 -19.64 -23.62 11.90
N LEU A 695 -18.79 -23.05 12.76
CA LEU A 695 -17.32 -23.13 12.64
C LEU A 695 -16.65 -24.04 13.68
N GLY A 696 -17.39 -24.57 14.65
CA GLY A 696 -16.87 -25.47 15.68
C GLY A 696 -16.15 -24.75 16.82
N LEU A 697 -15.14 -25.38 17.41
CA LEU A 697 -14.35 -24.83 18.50
C LEU A 697 -13.42 -23.71 18.00
N GLY A 698 -13.37 -22.60 18.72
CA GLY A 698 -12.54 -21.44 18.42
C GLY A 698 -12.20 -20.63 19.66
N TRP A 699 -11.87 -19.36 19.44
CA TRP A 699 -11.50 -18.39 20.47
C TRP A 699 -12.24 -17.08 20.26
N ARG A 700 -12.56 -16.41 21.35
CA ARG A 700 -12.93 -15.02 21.38
C ARG A 700 -11.68 -14.20 21.65
N LEU A 701 -11.25 -13.42 20.66
CA LEU A 701 -10.05 -12.59 20.76
C LEU A 701 -10.43 -11.11 20.93
N GLY A 702 -9.84 -10.43 21.90
CA GLY A 702 -9.97 -8.99 22.11
C GLY A 702 -8.69 -8.26 21.71
N PHE A 703 -8.79 -7.15 20.99
CA PHE A 703 -7.71 -6.35 20.43
C PHE A 703 -7.90 -4.87 20.72
N LEU A 704 -6.82 -4.11 20.64
CA LEU A 704 -6.83 -2.64 20.75
C LEU A 704 -7.49 -1.95 19.54
N GLY A 705 -7.42 -2.58 18.37
CA GLY A 705 -7.89 -2.03 17.10
C GLY A 705 -7.91 -3.07 15.98
N SER A 706 -8.41 -2.67 14.81
CA SER A 706 -8.53 -3.55 13.65
C SER A 706 -7.18 -3.86 12.99
N LEU A 707 -6.23 -2.91 12.97
CA LEU A 707 -4.87 -3.18 12.47
C LEU A 707 -4.17 -4.17 13.39
N HIS A 708 -4.29 -4.00 14.71
CA HIS A 708 -3.74 -4.92 15.70
C HIS A 708 -4.27 -6.36 15.48
N ALA A 709 -5.59 -6.53 15.27
CA ALA A 709 -6.16 -7.84 14.93
C ALA A 709 -5.56 -8.45 13.64
N SER A 710 -5.34 -7.62 12.61
CA SER A 710 -4.74 -8.07 11.34
C SER A 710 -3.27 -8.49 11.48
N VAL A 711 -2.49 -7.76 12.29
CA VAL A 711 -1.08 -8.04 12.54
C VAL A 711 -0.94 -9.31 13.37
N PHE A 712 -1.77 -9.47 14.41
CA PHE A 712 -1.79 -10.68 15.22
C PHE A 712 -2.09 -11.93 14.38
N LYS A 713 -3.07 -11.83 13.46
CA LYS A 713 -3.38 -12.90 12.51
C LYS A 713 -2.17 -13.26 11.65
N GLU A 714 -1.51 -12.28 11.04
CA GLU A 714 -0.34 -12.54 10.18
C GLU A 714 0.83 -13.12 10.95
N ARG A 715 1.07 -12.66 12.18
CA ARG A 715 2.09 -13.24 13.06
C ARG A 715 1.80 -14.69 13.35
N LEU A 716 0.55 -15.04 13.69
CA LEU A 716 0.16 -16.42 13.92
C LEU A 716 0.35 -17.30 12.66
N GLU A 717 -0.02 -16.78 11.49
CA GLU A 717 0.14 -17.49 10.21
C GLU A 717 1.60 -17.70 9.83
N LYS A 718 2.49 -16.75 10.12
CA LYS A 718 3.92 -16.83 9.76
C LYS A 718 4.78 -17.55 10.80
N GLU A 719 4.67 -17.16 12.06
CA GLU A 719 5.49 -17.72 13.15
C GLU A 719 5.13 -19.19 13.41
N TYR A 720 3.85 -19.54 13.26
CA TYR A 720 3.35 -20.86 13.64
C TYR A 720 2.71 -21.65 12.49
N GLY A 721 2.61 -21.07 11.29
CA GLY A 721 2.01 -21.74 10.12
C GLY A 721 0.49 -21.92 10.21
N ALA A 722 -0.16 -21.30 11.19
CA ALA A 722 -1.52 -21.62 11.58
C ALA A 722 -2.54 -20.65 10.96
N LYS A 723 -3.48 -21.17 10.16
CA LYS A 723 -4.49 -20.36 9.46
C LYS A 723 -5.75 -20.20 10.30
N ILE A 724 -6.15 -18.94 10.54
CA ILE A 724 -7.40 -18.60 11.24
C ILE A 724 -8.44 -17.95 10.34
N ILE A 725 -9.70 -18.19 10.69
CA ILE A 725 -10.88 -17.48 10.21
C ILE A 725 -11.28 -16.48 11.30
N LEU A 726 -11.27 -15.18 11.01
CA LEU A 726 -11.76 -14.14 11.92
C LEU A 726 -13.21 -13.75 11.54
N THR A 727 -14.10 -13.61 12.51
CA THR A 727 -15.45 -13.06 12.32
C THR A 727 -15.43 -11.53 12.29
N ALA A 728 -16.59 -10.92 12.01
CA ALA A 728 -16.70 -9.47 12.04
C ALA A 728 -16.40 -8.93 13.44
N PRO A 729 -15.66 -7.82 13.54
CA PRO A 729 -15.36 -7.20 14.83
C PRO A 729 -16.63 -6.69 15.50
N THR A 730 -16.68 -6.81 16.82
CA THR A 730 -17.82 -6.50 17.68
C THR A 730 -17.34 -5.89 18.99
N VAL A 731 -18.22 -5.21 19.70
CA VAL A 731 -17.93 -4.54 20.99
C VAL A 731 -18.74 -5.20 22.11
N PRO A 732 -18.30 -5.11 23.39
CA PRO A 732 -19.07 -5.64 24.51
C PRO A 732 -20.31 -4.78 24.76
N TYR A 733 -21.51 -5.37 24.74
CA TYR A 733 -22.77 -4.70 25.05
C TYR A 733 -23.23 -5.02 26.46
N LYS A 734 -23.95 -4.11 27.12
CA LYS A 734 -24.49 -4.34 28.46
C LYS A 734 -26.00 -4.50 28.41
N VAL A 735 -26.50 -5.60 28.97
CA VAL A 735 -27.91 -5.92 29.11
C VAL A 735 -28.33 -5.71 30.56
N VAL A 736 -29.36 -4.89 30.79
CA VAL A 736 -29.95 -4.69 32.10
C VAL A 736 -31.31 -5.35 32.14
N TYR A 737 -31.49 -6.32 33.03
CA TYR A 737 -32.74 -7.06 33.21
C TYR A 737 -33.66 -6.34 34.20
N LYS A 738 -34.96 -6.62 34.12
CA LYS A 738 -35.99 -6.02 35.00
C LYS A 738 -35.85 -6.40 36.47
N ASP A 739 -35.10 -7.46 36.76
CA ASP A 739 -34.78 -7.91 38.12
C ASP A 739 -33.53 -7.20 38.70
N GLY A 740 -32.94 -6.26 37.96
CA GLY A 740 -31.74 -5.51 38.36
C GLY A 740 -30.42 -6.23 38.05
N ARG A 741 -30.44 -7.43 37.46
CA ARG A 741 -29.23 -8.11 37.01
C ARG A 741 -28.63 -7.39 35.79
N GLU A 742 -27.32 -7.27 35.76
CA GLU A 742 -26.56 -6.75 34.62
C GLU A 742 -25.68 -7.84 34.02
N GLU A 743 -25.57 -7.87 32.70
CA GLU A 743 -24.77 -8.85 31.97
C GLU A 743 -24.03 -8.18 30.81
N ILE A 744 -22.72 -8.39 30.71
CA ILE A 744 -21.91 -7.92 29.59
C ILE A 744 -21.85 -9.04 28.56
N VAL A 745 -22.35 -8.75 27.37
CA VAL A 745 -22.46 -9.66 26.24
C VAL A 745 -21.48 -9.23 25.17
N SER A 746 -20.39 -9.98 25.01
CA SER A 746 -19.43 -9.77 23.93
C SER A 746 -19.82 -10.58 22.69
N ASN A 747 -20.32 -11.81 22.84
CA ASN A 747 -20.78 -12.64 21.73
C ASN A 747 -22.22 -12.27 21.30
N PRO A 748 -22.45 -11.87 20.02
CA PRO A 748 -23.79 -11.59 19.49
C PRO A 748 -24.83 -12.71 19.64
N ASP A 749 -24.43 -13.98 19.72
CA ASP A 749 -25.34 -15.11 19.88
C ASP A 749 -25.93 -15.21 21.29
N GLN A 750 -25.18 -14.76 22.30
CA GLN A 750 -25.63 -14.65 23.69
C GLN A 750 -26.54 -13.43 23.91
N PHE A 751 -26.72 -12.58 22.89
CA PHE A 751 -27.57 -11.41 22.98
C PHE A 751 -29.05 -11.80 23.09
N PRO A 752 -29.85 -11.14 23.95
CA PRO A 752 -31.22 -11.55 24.23
C PRO A 752 -32.10 -11.60 22.97
N ASP A 753 -32.64 -12.79 22.68
CA ASP A 753 -33.60 -12.99 21.60
C ASP A 753 -35.01 -12.48 21.97
N VAL A 754 -35.95 -12.52 21.01
CA VAL A 754 -37.34 -12.04 21.15
C VAL A 754 -38.05 -12.57 22.40
N SER A 755 -37.79 -13.83 22.77
CA SER A 755 -38.37 -14.48 23.96
C SER A 755 -37.80 -13.95 25.27
N GLN A 756 -36.53 -13.55 25.30
CA GLN A 756 -35.84 -13.01 26.47
C GLN A 756 -35.99 -11.49 26.57
N ARG A 757 -36.27 -10.79 25.46
CA ARG A 757 -36.46 -9.34 25.41
C ARG A 757 -37.53 -8.82 26.38
N ALA A 758 -38.57 -9.61 26.67
CA ALA A 758 -39.61 -9.26 27.65
C ALA A 758 -39.07 -9.08 29.09
N LYS A 759 -37.95 -9.74 29.42
CA LYS A 759 -37.26 -9.68 30.72
C LYS A 759 -36.20 -8.57 30.78
N VAL A 760 -35.85 -7.99 29.63
CA VAL A 760 -34.85 -6.91 29.54
C VAL A 760 -35.54 -5.58 29.81
N ASP A 761 -34.93 -4.75 30.67
CA ASP A 761 -35.37 -3.38 30.92
C ASP A 761 -34.76 -2.43 29.89
N CYS A 762 -33.43 -2.43 29.77
CA CYS A 762 -32.72 -1.65 28.77
C CYS A 762 -31.47 -2.33 28.22
N LEU A 763 -31.07 -1.90 27.03
CA LEU A 763 -29.83 -2.30 26.37
C LEU A 763 -28.92 -1.09 26.31
N MET A 764 -27.63 -1.33 26.55
CA MET A 764 -26.63 -0.28 26.55
C MET A 764 -25.46 -0.71 25.66
N GLU A 765 -24.93 0.25 24.91
CA GLU A 765 -23.71 0.07 24.12
C GLU A 765 -22.60 0.95 24.71
N PRO A 766 -21.32 0.55 24.53
CA PRO A 766 -20.20 1.32 25.01
C PRO A 766 -20.01 2.57 24.13
N TYR A 767 -19.65 3.67 24.78
CA TYR A 767 -19.32 4.94 24.15
C TYR A 767 -17.89 5.34 24.48
N VAL A 768 -17.27 6.02 23.53
CA VAL A 768 -15.98 6.67 23.71
C VAL A 768 -16.11 8.17 23.51
N GLU A 769 -15.36 8.97 24.26
CA GLU A 769 -15.06 10.35 23.89
C GLU A 769 -13.93 10.33 22.86
N ALA A 770 -14.28 10.44 21.60
CA ALA A 770 -13.36 10.63 20.50
C ALA A 770 -12.85 12.08 20.49
N ILE A 771 -11.55 12.25 20.72
CA ILE A 771 -10.84 13.53 20.68
C ILE A 771 -10.08 13.56 19.34
N MET A 772 -10.51 14.43 18.44
CA MET A 772 -9.88 14.60 17.13
C MET A 772 -9.18 15.94 17.04
N THR A 773 -7.99 15.96 16.44
CA THR A 773 -7.27 17.21 16.15
C THR A 773 -7.06 17.28 14.65
N LEU A 774 -7.49 18.38 14.03
CA LEU A 774 -7.43 18.53 12.58
C LEU A 774 -7.28 20.01 12.17
N PRO A 775 -6.75 20.30 10.97
CA PRO A 775 -6.79 21.64 10.40
C PRO A 775 -8.24 22.14 10.21
N GLY A 776 -8.49 23.42 10.48
CA GLY A 776 -9.84 24.01 10.40
C GLY A 776 -10.54 23.85 9.04
N GLU A 777 -9.79 23.70 7.94
CA GLU A 777 -10.33 23.48 6.60
C GLU A 777 -11.12 22.16 6.44
N PHE A 778 -10.83 21.14 7.25
CA PHE A 778 -11.50 19.84 7.16
C PHE A 778 -12.69 19.68 8.13
N LEU A 779 -12.97 20.71 8.93
CA LEU A 779 -13.96 20.64 10.01
C LEU A 779 -15.34 20.16 9.54
N GLY A 780 -15.86 20.72 8.44
CA GLY A 780 -17.19 20.35 7.92
C GLY A 780 -17.32 18.88 7.52
N ASN A 781 -16.26 18.32 6.92
CA ASN A 781 -16.23 16.92 6.50
C ASN A 781 -16.18 15.99 7.73
N VAL A 782 -15.38 16.32 8.74
CA VAL A 782 -15.25 15.53 9.97
C VAL A 782 -16.54 15.57 10.78
N LEU A 783 -17.19 16.73 10.89
CA LEU A 783 -18.50 16.84 11.56
C LEU A 783 -19.54 15.93 10.90
N THR A 784 -19.60 15.94 9.57
CA THR A 784 -20.53 15.08 8.81
C THR A 784 -20.26 13.60 9.06
N LEU A 785 -18.98 13.20 9.07
CA LEU A 785 -18.58 11.83 9.37
C LEU A 785 -19.03 11.42 10.78
N CYS A 786 -18.73 12.25 11.80
CA CYS A 786 -19.11 11.97 13.18
C CYS A 786 -20.62 11.82 13.35
N LEU A 787 -21.40 12.71 12.72
CA LEU A 787 -22.87 12.66 12.76
C LEU A 787 -23.43 11.40 12.08
N ASN A 788 -22.87 11.00 10.94
CA ASN A 788 -23.27 9.76 10.25
C ASN A 788 -23.03 8.51 11.11
N HIS A 789 -22.02 8.57 11.99
CA HIS A 789 -21.67 7.52 12.96
C HIS A 789 -22.30 7.74 14.34
N ARG A 790 -23.42 8.47 14.42
CA ARG A 790 -24.20 8.71 15.66
C ARG A 790 -23.40 9.43 16.76
N GLY A 791 -22.37 10.16 16.38
CA GLY A 791 -21.55 10.95 17.27
C GLY A 791 -22.28 12.16 17.81
N ILE A 792 -22.10 12.44 19.10
CA ILE A 792 -22.65 13.62 19.78
C ILE A 792 -21.49 14.57 20.07
N GLN A 793 -21.52 15.77 19.49
CA GLN A 793 -20.50 16.78 19.74
C GLN A 793 -20.53 17.24 21.19
N THR A 794 -19.39 17.18 21.89
CA THR A 794 -19.23 17.68 23.27
C THR A 794 -18.46 18.99 23.33
N SER A 795 -17.34 19.09 22.61
CA SER A 795 -16.52 20.31 22.55
C SER A 795 -16.02 20.58 21.14
N LEU A 796 -15.84 21.86 20.84
CA LEU A 796 -15.17 22.35 19.65
C LEU A 796 -14.35 23.58 20.04
N GLU A 797 -13.04 23.44 19.99
CA GLU A 797 -12.08 24.46 20.41
C GLU A 797 -11.12 24.77 19.26
N TYR A 798 -10.96 26.05 18.95
CA TYR A 798 -9.94 26.51 18.01
C TYR A 798 -8.64 26.72 18.76
N LEU A 799 -7.59 25.99 18.38
CA LEU A 799 -6.26 26.18 18.90
C LEU A 799 -5.59 27.36 18.18
N ASN A 800 -4.74 28.11 18.89
CA ASN A 800 -4.04 29.28 18.36
C ASN A 800 -3.12 28.95 17.16
N THR A 801 -2.84 27.67 16.93
CA THR A 801 -2.03 27.10 15.84
C THR A 801 -2.79 26.86 14.53
N GLY A 802 -4.07 27.27 14.43
CA GLY A 802 -4.91 27.03 13.25
C GLY A 802 -5.53 25.63 13.16
N GLN A 803 -5.31 24.81 14.19
CA GLN A 803 -5.96 23.52 14.37
C GLN A 803 -7.27 23.64 15.16
N VAL A 804 -8.15 22.68 14.96
CA VAL A 804 -9.40 22.51 15.70
C VAL A 804 -9.28 21.24 16.52
N LEU A 805 -9.52 21.36 17.82
CA LEU A 805 -9.74 20.24 18.72
C LEU A 805 -11.24 19.97 18.80
N LEU A 806 -11.63 18.78 18.38
CA LEU A 806 -13.01 18.33 18.31
C LEU A 806 -13.20 17.19 19.32
N LYS A 807 -14.19 17.29 20.18
CA LYS A 807 -14.58 16.19 21.08
C LYS A 807 -15.97 15.71 20.74
N PHE A 808 -16.10 14.40 20.55
CA PHE A 808 -17.35 13.73 20.20
C PHE A 808 -17.54 12.48 21.04
N GLU A 809 -18.73 12.26 21.56
CA GLU A 809 -19.10 10.96 22.11
C GLU A 809 -19.60 10.07 20.97
N ILE A 810 -18.87 9.01 20.65
CA ILE A 810 -19.19 8.10 19.54
C ILE A 810 -19.41 6.69 20.11
N PRO A 811 -20.45 5.95 19.67
CA PRO A 811 -20.59 4.55 20.03
C PRO A 811 -19.37 3.76 19.54
N THR A 812 -18.75 2.95 20.41
CA THR A 812 -17.54 2.20 20.05
C THR A 812 -17.77 1.29 18.85
N ALA A 813 -18.98 0.73 18.69
CA ALA A 813 -19.34 -0.13 17.57
C ALA A 813 -19.17 0.57 16.20
N GLU A 814 -19.47 1.86 16.12
CA GLU A 814 -19.34 2.66 14.90
C GLU A 814 -17.87 3.01 14.63
N LEU A 815 -17.09 3.23 15.69
CA LEU A 815 -15.65 3.50 15.60
C LEU A 815 -14.88 2.33 14.96
N VAL A 816 -15.25 1.11 15.33
CA VAL A 816 -14.59 -0.15 14.94
C VAL A 816 -14.92 -0.59 13.52
N GLU A 817 -16.04 -0.11 12.96
CA GLU A 817 -16.51 -0.58 11.66
C GLU A 817 -15.68 -0.05 10.49
N ASP A 818 -15.55 1.28 10.34
CA ASP A 818 -14.67 1.96 9.36
C ASP A 818 -14.50 3.47 9.65
N PHE A 819 -14.62 3.90 10.92
CA PHE A 819 -14.56 5.33 11.24
C PHE A 819 -13.19 5.95 10.97
N PHE A 820 -12.12 5.21 11.30
CA PHE A 820 -10.75 5.69 11.11
C PHE A 820 -10.36 5.83 9.63
N GLY A 821 -10.79 4.88 8.79
CA GLY A 821 -10.62 4.97 7.33
C GLY A 821 -11.35 6.19 6.77
N GLY A 822 -12.62 6.35 7.14
CA GLY A 822 -13.42 7.53 6.79
C GLY A 822 -12.79 8.86 7.23
N LEU A 823 -12.25 8.92 8.46
CA LEU A 823 -11.64 10.12 9.02
C LEU A 823 -10.36 10.51 8.29
N LYS A 824 -9.48 9.53 8.02
CA LYS A 824 -8.28 9.77 7.20
C LYS A 824 -8.65 10.18 5.78
N GLY A 825 -9.61 9.50 5.16
CA GLY A 825 -10.06 9.81 3.81
C GLY A 825 -10.59 11.24 3.67
N CYS A 826 -11.44 11.68 4.60
CA CYS A 826 -12.08 13.00 4.54
C CYS A 826 -11.15 14.16 4.93
N THR A 827 -10.03 13.85 5.60
CA THR A 827 -9.01 14.82 6.04
C THR A 827 -7.69 14.71 5.30
N LYS A 828 -7.60 13.91 4.23
CA LYS A 828 -6.33 13.60 3.53
C LYS A 828 -5.24 13.09 4.48
N GLY A 829 -5.65 12.46 5.58
CA GLY A 829 -4.82 11.95 6.65
C GLY A 829 -4.57 12.93 7.80
N TYR A 830 -4.80 14.25 7.64
CA TYR A 830 -4.39 15.29 8.60
C TYR A 830 -5.06 15.21 9.98
N ALA A 831 -6.21 14.54 10.10
CA ALA A 831 -6.85 14.37 11.39
C ALA A 831 -6.16 13.28 12.23
N SER A 832 -5.78 13.63 13.46
CA SER A 832 -5.53 12.64 14.50
C SER A 832 -6.84 12.28 15.19
N LEU A 833 -6.94 11.03 15.64
CA LEU A 833 -8.02 10.53 16.46
C LEU A 833 -7.42 9.89 17.70
N ASP A 834 -7.86 10.36 18.84
CA ASP A 834 -7.73 9.73 20.14
C ASP A 834 -9.13 9.40 20.65
N TYR A 835 -9.24 8.47 21.59
CA TYR A 835 -10.51 8.22 22.23
C TYR A 835 -10.37 7.64 23.65
N GLU A 836 -11.26 8.04 24.54
CA GLU A 836 -11.31 7.56 25.93
C GLU A 836 -12.64 6.86 26.21
N GLU A 837 -12.64 5.78 26.98
CA GLU A 837 -13.86 5.08 27.38
C GLU A 837 -14.66 5.93 28.37
N ILE A 838 -15.89 6.32 28.01
CA ILE A 838 -16.79 7.09 28.88
C ILE A 838 -17.94 6.25 29.44
N GLY A 839 -17.85 4.92 29.29
CA GLY A 839 -18.80 3.94 29.80
C GLY A 839 -19.96 3.63 28.86
N TYR A 840 -21.04 3.10 29.42
CA TYR A 840 -22.18 2.58 28.67
C TYR A 840 -23.33 3.59 28.60
N LYS A 841 -23.95 3.71 27.43
CA LYS A 841 -25.17 4.52 27.24
C LYS A 841 -26.30 3.68 26.70
N LYS A 842 -27.53 4.02 27.12
CA LYS A 842 -28.75 3.34 26.66
C LYS A 842 -28.95 3.59 25.16
N SER A 843 -29.20 2.53 24.41
CA SER A 843 -29.33 2.60 22.94
C SER A 843 -30.34 1.59 22.40
N ASP A 844 -30.95 1.88 21.24
CA ASP A 844 -31.90 0.97 20.58
C ASP A 844 -31.19 0.02 19.61
N ILE A 845 -30.36 -0.83 20.20
CA ILE A 845 -29.62 -1.88 19.51
C ILE A 845 -30.46 -3.16 19.37
N VAL A 846 -30.28 -3.84 18.25
CA VAL A 846 -31.02 -5.06 17.89
C VAL A 846 -30.06 -6.11 17.32
N LYS A 847 -30.33 -7.38 17.64
CA LYS A 847 -29.63 -8.53 17.04
C LYS A 847 -30.13 -8.74 15.61
N MET A 848 -29.20 -8.72 14.66
CA MET A 848 -29.44 -9.01 13.26
C MET A 848 -28.81 -10.37 12.89
N GLU A 849 -29.66 -11.31 12.48
CA GLU A 849 -29.26 -12.67 12.13
C GLU A 849 -29.29 -12.84 10.61
N LEU A 850 -28.23 -13.41 10.04
CA LEU A 850 -28.25 -13.85 8.63
C LEU A 850 -28.72 -15.30 8.57
N CYS A 851 -29.87 -15.54 7.94
CA CYS A 851 -30.45 -16.87 7.76
C CYS A 851 -30.34 -17.36 6.32
N ILE A 852 -30.09 -18.66 6.16
CA ILE A 852 -30.11 -19.36 4.86
C ILE A 852 -31.20 -20.42 4.91
N ASN A 853 -32.17 -20.31 4.01
CA ASN A 853 -33.41 -21.10 4.02
C ASN A 853 -34.11 -21.11 5.39
N GLY A 854 -34.00 -19.99 6.13
CA GLY A 854 -34.60 -19.83 7.44
C GLY A 854 -33.72 -20.28 8.62
N ILE A 855 -32.60 -20.95 8.38
CA ILE A 855 -31.64 -21.40 9.41
C ILE A 855 -30.64 -20.27 9.70
N PRO A 856 -30.57 -19.74 10.93
CA PRO A 856 -29.62 -18.69 11.30
C PRO A 856 -28.17 -19.18 11.23
N GLN A 857 -27.27 -18.29 10.82
CA GLN A 857 -25.83 -18.50 10.76
C GLN A 857 -25.18 -17.66 11.85
N ASP A 858 -24.86 -18.31 12.96
CA ASP A 858 -24.29 -17.76 14.19
C ASP A 858 -23.01 -16.95 13.95
N ALA A 859 -22.07 -17.49 13.16
CA ALA A 859 -20.82 -16.82 12.81
C ALA A 859 -20.99 -15.49 12.03
N LEU A 860 -22.19 -15.19 11.52
CA LEU A 860 -22.52 -13.99 10.75
C LEU A 860 -23.55 -13.09 11.47
N THR A 861 -23.94 -13.45 12.69
CA THR A 861 -24.80 -12.64 13.54
C THR A 861 -24.06 -11.38 13.97
N THR A 862 -24.74 -10.24 13.93
CA THR A 862 -24.18 -8.96 14.39
C THR A 862 -25.23 -8.17 15.15
N ILE A 863 -24.77 -7.27 16.01
CA ILE A 863 -25.62 -6.30 16.70
C ILE A 863 -25.51 -4.98 15.94
N VAL A 864 -26.64 -4.31 15.74
CA VAL A 864 -26.73 -3.06 14.97
C VAL A 864 -27.73 -2.11 15.64
N HIS A 865 -27.58 -0.81 15.42
CA HIS A 865 -28.63 0.13 15.76
C HIS A 865 -29.87 -0.11 14.87
N ARG A 866 -31.08 0.06 15.42
CA ARG A 866 -32.33 -0.25 14.71
C ARG A 866 -32.46 0.51 13.39
N ASP A 867 -32.07 1.78 13.36
CA ASP A 867 -32.16 2.63 12.16
C ASP A 867 -31.29 2.09 11.00
N ASN A 868 -30.15 1.50 11.33
CA ASN A 868 -29.20 0.97 10.34
C ASN A 868 -29.50 -0.48 9.93
N ALA A 869 -30.39 -1.17 10.65
CA ALA A 869 -30.65 -2.60 10.45
C ALA A 869 -31.14 -2.95 9.03
N GLN A 870 -31.93 -2.07 8.40
CA GLN A 870 -32.42 -2.31 7.05
C GLN A 870 -31.32 -2.12 5.98
N ALA A 871 -30.55 -1.04 6.07
CA ALA A 871 -29.46 -0.75 5.14
C ALA A 871 -28.37 -1.84 5.21
N LYS A 872 -27.91 -2.13 6.43
CA LYS A 872 -26.88 -3.14 6.71
C LYS A 872 -27.37 -4.56 6.39
N GLY A 873 -28.63 -4.87 6.69
CA GLY A 873 -29.24 -6.13 6.28
C GLY A 873 -29.23 -6.35 4.77
N LYS A 874 -29.54 -5.31 3.98
CA LYS A 874 -29.52 -5.36 2.50
C LYS A 874 -28.09 -5.55 1.96
N GLU A 875 -27.12 -4.85 2.53
CA GLU A 875 -25.71 -4.99 2.21
C GLU A 875 -25.23 -6.43 2.47
N TYR A 876 -25.49 -6.97 3.66
CA TYR A 876 -25.06 -8.32 4.07
C TYR A 876 -25.62 -9.41 3.14
N VAL A 877 -26.93 -9.40 2.87
CA VAL A 877 -27.54 -10.40 1.96
C VAL A 877 -26.98 -10.29 0.54
N THR A 878 -26.71 -9.06 0.06
CA THR A 878 -26.16 -8.81 -1.27
C THR A 878 -24.70 -9.24 -1.39
N ARG A 879 -23.91 -9.03 -0.33
CA ARG A 879 -22.50 -9.42 -0.27
C ARG A 879 -22.38 -10.94 -0.21
N PHE A 880 -23.09 -11.59 0.72
CA PHE A 880 -23.05 -13.03 0.96
C PHE A 880 -23.55 -13.87 -0.22
N LYS A 881 -24.55 -13.37 -0.97
CA LYS A 881 -25.08 -14.02 -2.19
C LYS A 881 -24.02 -14.45 -3.19
N LYS A 882 -22.88 -13.76 -3.26
CA LYS A 882 -21.82 -14.05 -4.23
C LYS A 882 -20.94 -15.23 -3.89
N TYR A 883 -20.83 -15.55 -2.61
CA TYR A 883 -19.94 -16.59 -2.14
C TYR A 883 -20.66 -17.94 -2.05
N LEU A 884 -21.99 -17.95 -2.12
CA LEU A 884 -22.78 -19.16 -2.21
C LEU A 884 -22.82 -19.72 -3.63
N ARG A 885 -22.52 -21.02 -3.75
CA ARG A 885 -22.64 -21.76 -5.02
C ARG A 885 -24.12 -21.94 -5.40
N ILE A 886 -24.39 -21.88 -6.71
CA ILE A 886 -25.74 -22.10 -7.25
C ILE A 886 -26.15 -23.56 -7.03
N GLN A 887 -27.31 -23.78 -6.41
CA GLN A 887 -27.88 -25.10 -6.15
C GLN A 887 -28.94 -25.49 -7.19
N LEU A 888 -29.39 -26.76 -7.16
CA LEU A 888 -30.49 -27.26 -8.00
C LEU A 888 -31.87 -26.75 -7.56
N PHE A 889 -31.96 -26.20 -6.34
CA PHE A 889 -33.13 -25.55 -5.76
C PHE A 889 -32.83 -24.08 -5.44
N GLU A 890 -33.87 -23.31 -5.17
CA GLU A 890 -33.74 -21.89 -4.82
C GLU A 890 -33.23 -21.75 -3.39
N VAL A 891 -32.15 -21.01 -3.21
CA VAL A 891 -31.59 -20.70 -1.88
C VAL A 891 -32.01 -19.28 -1.50
N ALA A 892 -32.72 -19.15 -0.38
CA ALA A 892 -33.15 -17.87 0.16
C ALA A 892 -32.16 -17.41 1.25
N ILE A 893 -31.61 -16.21 1.08
CA ILE A 893 -30.73 -15.54 2.04
C ILE A 893 -31.54 -14.40 2.66
N GLN A 894 -31.63 -14.36 3.98
CA GLN A 894 -32.50 -13.41 4.69
C GLN A 894 -31.73 -12.79 5.84
N ALA A 895 -31.79 -11.48 5.99
CA ALA A 895 -31.43 -10.83 7.25
C ALA A 895 -32.72 -10.70 8.09
N LYS A 896 -32.68 -11.17 9.33
CA LYS A 896 -33.80 -11.09 10.28
C LYS A 896 -33.42 -10.27 11.50
N VAL A 897 -34.38 -9.50 11.98
CA VAL A 897 -34.31 -8.80 13.27
C VAL A 897 -35.55 -9.15 14.05
N GLY A 898 -35.37 -9.75 15.23
CA GLY A 898 -36.48 -10.20 16.06
C GLY A 898 -37.48 -11.12 15.33
N GLY A 899 -36.96 -12.04 14.49
CA GLY A 899 -37.76 -12.95 13.67
C GLY A 899 -38.40 -12.34 12.41
N LYS A 900 -38.45 -11.01 12.28
CA LYS A 900 -38.95 -10.31 11.08
C LYS A 900 -37.84 -10.19 10.04
N VAL A 901 -38.15 -10.49 8.79
CA VAL A 901 -37.21 -10.35 7.66
C VAL A 901 -37.08 -8.87 7.31
N VAL A 902 -35.88 -8.30 7.46
CA VAL A 902 -35.57 -6.91 7.10
C VAL A 902 -35.01 -6.77 5.69
N ALA A 903 -34.28 -7.79 5.22
CA ALA A 903 -33.79 -7.87 3.85
C ALA A 903 -33.78 -9.32 3.35
N ARG A 904 -33.98 -9.52 2.05
CA ARG A 904 -33.99 -10.85 1.43
C ARG A 904 -33.42 -10.82 0.02
N GLU A 905 -32.57 -11.80 -0.27
CA GLU A 905 -32.06 -12.12 -1.60
C GLU A 905 -32.25 -13.60 -1.90
N SER A 906 -32.48 -13.94 -3.17
CA SER A 906 -32.64 -15.34 -3.61
C SER A 906 -31.61 -15.68 -4.69
N ILE A 907 -30.99 -16.86 -4.57
CA ILE A 907 -30.17 -17.46 -5.64
C ILE A 907 -31.07 -18.37 -6.47
N LYS A 908 -31.17 -18.07 -7.77
CA LYS A 908 -31.99 -18.85 -8.70
C LYS A 908 -31.42 -20.25 -8.85
N ALA A 909 -32.32 -21.24 -8.78
CA ALA A 909 -32.00 -22.64 -8.98
C ALA A 909 -31.43 -22.91 -10.39
N ARG A 910 -30.33 -23.65 -10.50
CA ARG A 910 -29.83 -24.16 -11.80
C ARG A 910 -30.94 -24.95 -12.49
N ARG A 911 -31.16 -24.68 -13.77
CA ARG A 911 -32.25 -25.30 -14.55
C ARG A 911 -31.68 -25.99 -15.77
N LYS A 912 -31.99 -27.28 -15.91
CA LYS A 912 -31.80 -28.00 -17.16
C LYS A 912 -32.88 -27.56 -18.14
N ASP A 913 -32.51 -27.28 -19.39
CA ASP A 913 -33.50 -27.13 -20.45
C ASP A 913 -34.11 -28.50 -20.77
N VAL A 914 -35.28 -28.76 -20.18
CA VAL A 914 -36.04 -30.01 -20.38
C VAL A 914 -36.83 -29.98 -21.69
N THR A 915 -36.84 -28.84 -22.39
CA THR A 915 -37.63 -28.59 -23.60
C THR A 915 -36.81 -28.63 -24.88
N GLN A 916 -35.47 -28.63 -24.78
CA GLN A 916 -34.52 -28.66 -25.90
C GLN A 916 -34.78 -29.75 -26.96
N LYS A 917 -35.37 -30.88 -26.59
CA LYS A 917 -35.65 -32.02 -27.50
C LYS A 917 -37.10 -32.07 -28.02
N LEU A 918 -37.90 -31.02 -27.80
CA LEU A 918 -39.30 -30.96 -28.23
C LEU A 918 -39.44 -30.14 -29.53
N HIS A 919 -40.22 -30.65 -30.49
CA HIS A 919 -40.66 -29.89 -31.67
C HIS A 919 -41.93 -29.08 -31.34
N ALA A 920 -42.10 -27.93 -32.01
CA ALA A 920 -42.97 -26.81 -31.62
C ALA A 920 -44.49 -27.06 -31.51
N SER A 921 -44.98 -28.29 -31.71
CA SER A 921 -46.41 -28.58 -31.87
C SER A 921 -47.13 -29.25 -30.68
N ASP A 922 -46.42 -29.69 -29.62
CA ASP A 922 -47.05 -30.42 -28.49
C ASP A 922 -46.95 -29.68 -27.14
N ILE A 923 -47.97 -28.89 -26.84
CA ILE A 923 -48.10 -28.09 -25.60
C ILE A 923 -48.29 -29.00 -24.37
N SER A 924 -48.89 -30.18 -24.52
CA SER A 924 -49.19 -31.09 -23.41
C SER A 924 -47.91 -31.68 -22.81
N ARG A 925 -46.99 -32.13 -23.68
CA ARG A 925 -45.70 -32.70 -23.30
C ARG A 925 -44.75 -31.63 -22.76
N TYR A 926 -44.83 -30.41 -23.29
CA TYR A 926 -44.15 -29.23 -22.76
C TYR A 926 -44.55 -28.97 -21.31
N LYS A 927 -45.85 -28.89 -20.99
CA LYS A 927 -46.35 -28.68 -19.62
C LYS A 927 -45.93 -29.81 -18.67
N LYS A 928 -46.06 -31.07 -19.08
CA LYS A 928 -45.70 -32.24 -18.24
C LYS A 928 -44.24 -32.25 -17.79
N LEU A 929 -43.31 -31.91 -18.69
CA LEU A 929 -41.88 -31.84 -18.36
C LEU A 929 -41.54 -30.68 -17.42
N LEU A 930 -42.25 -29.56 -17.56
CA LEU A 930 -42.12 -28.42 -16.66
C LEU A 930 -42.68 -28.72 -15.26
N GLU A 931 -43.83 -29.37 -15.16
CA GLU A 931 -44.42 -29.79 -13.88
C GLU A 931 -43.51 -30.77 -13.14
N ARG A 932 -42.99 -31.79 -13.84
CA ARG A 932 -42.03 -32.74 -13.25
C ARG A 932 -40.76 -32.06 -12.75
N GLN A 933 -40.23 -31.09 -13.51
CA GLN A 933 -39.06 -30.30 -13.07
C GLN A 933 -39.41 -29.42 -11.85
N LYS A 934 -40.61 -28.85 -11.80
CA LYS A 934 -41.10 -28.03 -10.68
C LYS A 934 -41.26 -28.86 -9.40
N GLU A 935 -41.86 -30.05 -9.48
CA GLU A 935 -42.03 -30.97 -8.36
C GLU A 935 -40.69 -31.47 -7.82
N GLY A 936 -39.78 -31.90 -8.71
CA GLY A 936 -38.44 -32.33 -8.30
C GLY A 936 -37.66 -31.22 -7.57
N LYS A 937 -37.78 -29.97 -8.02
CA LYS A 937 -37.18 -28.82 -7.32
C LYS A 937 -37.84 -28.53 -5.97
N LYS A 938 -39.16 -28.74 -5.84
CA LYS A 938 -39.88 -28.58 -4.57
C LYS A 938 -39.43 -29.62 -3.56
N GLN A 939 -39.26 -30.88 -3.98
CA GLN A 939 -38.76 -31.95 -3.13
C GLN A 939 -37.30 -31.70 -2.69
N MET A 940 -36.41 -31.35 -3.63
CA MET A 940 -35.03 -30.99 -3.32
C MET A 940 -34.91 -29.80 -2.37
N LYS A 941 -35.85 -28.85 -2.39
CA LYS A 941 -35.87 -27.71 -1.45
C LYS A 941 -36.29 -28.12 -0.04
N ALA A 942 -37.17 -29.10 0.10
CA ALA A 942 -37.66 -29.57 1.39
C ALA A 942 -36.61 -30.42 2.14
N GLU A 943 -35.86 -31.24 1.40
CA GLU A 943 -34.85 -32.15 1.96
C GLU A 943 -33.42 -31.57 1.92
N GLY A 944 -33.17 -30.58 1.07
CA GLY A 944 -31.84 -30.03 0.81
C GLY A 944 -31.34 -29.09 1.91
N ARG A 945 -30.43 -29.57 2.75
CA ARG A 945 -29.58 -28.71 3.59
C ARG A 945 -28.48 -28.09 2.73
N VAL A 946 -28.35 -26.77 2.78
CA VAL A 946 -27.27 -26.05 2.10
C VAL A 946 -26.03 -26.15 2.98
N SER A 947 -25.08 -27.00 2.61
CA SER A 947 -23.75 -26.99 3.24
C SER A 947 -22.97 -25.79 2.72
N ILE A 948 -22.56 -24.92 3.64
CA ILE A 948 -21.75 -23.74 3.32
C ILE A 948 -20.30 -24.15 3.57
N GLY A 949 -19.45 -24.04 2.54
CA GLY A 949 -18.04 -24.32 2.71
C GLY A 949 -17.38 -23.24 3.57
N ASN A 950 -16.34 -23.61 4.33
CA ASN A 950 -15.56 -22.66 5.12
C ASN A 950 -15.00 -21.51 4.26
N ASP A 951 -14.67 -21.78 2.99
CA ASP A 951 -14.28 -20.79 1.99
C ASP A 951 -15.31 -19.65 1.82
N ALA A 952 -16.61 -19.94 1.91
CA ALA A 952 -17.66 -18.94 1.71
C ALA A 952 -17.80 -18.01 2.93
N TYR A 953 -17.60 -18.54 4.14
CA TYR A 953 -17.48 -17.73 5.35
C TYR A 953 -16.21 -16.89 5.30
N GLN A 954 -15.06 -17.50 4.96
CA GLN A 954 -13.79 -16.79 4.82
C GLN A 954 -13.90 -15.65 3.80
N ALA A 955 -14.50 -15.88 2.63
CA ALA A 955 -14.62 -14.86 1.60
C ALA A 955 -15.62 -13.73 1.97
N PHE A 956 -16.60 -14.00 2.82
CA PHE A 956 -17.50 -12.97 3.33
C PHE A 956 -16.88 -12.14 4.47
N LEU A 957 -16.07 -12.78 5.30
CA LEU A 957 -15.43 -12.20 6.48
C LEU A 957 -14.09 -11.50 6.15
N ARG A 958 -13.45 -11.85 5.02
CA ARG A 958 -12.37 -11.04 4.44
C ARG A 958 -12.96 -9.69 4.01
N ARG A 959 -12.72 -8.67 4.83
CA ARG A 959 -12.80 -7.27 4.40
C ARG A 959 -11.53 -7.00 3.59
N ASP A 960 -11.66 -7.14 2.27
CA ASP A 960 -10.66 -6.68 1.30
C ASP A 960 -10.94 -5.22 0.93
#